data_AF-A0A256JJK5-F1
#
_entry.id   AF-A0A256JJK5-F1
#
_cell.length_a   1.000
_cell.length_b   1.000
_cell.length_c   1.000
_cell.angle_alpha   90.00
_cell.angle_beta   90.00
_cell.angle_gamma   90.00
#
_symmetry.space_group_name_H-M   'P 1'
#
loop_
_entity.id
_entity.type
_entity.pdbx_description
1 polymer ?
#
loop_
_entity_poly.entity_id
_entity_poly.type
_entity_poly.pdbx_seq_one_letter_code
_entity_poly.pdbx_strand_id
1 'polypeptide(L)'
;MVSVKGSDSRRAGSGRRSRTFAVDERARVPFALVGVLLLVTSSAYAAGLAEQGLVGEDRRVERAVERVDADATAALRSAAREAAHEAAAEPVTRPPSGPGAAAKAVREGSAFEDAFRIRLAVAGSKALGAVESDIGTVTATASLPAVESPSDLVAARERVRVERVANGTATRVTFEGVATTATRNGRTVVNRTRSRTVTVAVPTLAAHERTERFERRLNRGPVEGPGLGRQVTASLYAMAWARGYGQYAGAPVENVVANRHVELSTNAGIVRVQRDVFGTSDPDARGGVARATARTGVTDLLSPTGVDEASWTDAVLGAPTPTAETERERTASDGNAATSEDAAFDSATDPTSETASVEVGHAADRAATRVHDDLESIVRASHRVEATLETEATRVVEGGPVSPGRPRSQLGEPWRRVDTSRTERVRVADGSDLRTGTDGETVSAGESVSFGGATREVVVERAATATWERRVVERGPNGTVQDVSVDRAVTSDEATDRYRVRVSVTGTYAPRDHAPDGPTATFGAADRDVAGPDLADTPAAARAELNVETAGDVDRLARDAVERGDERRSTVVYGDRSGADLDRIAADISTLSERVRDLETEASMADAAVGESTPYGDLAAAVRDRRDALRDAPRRYDGAVDRGRVAARVAYLDAVIGELESASDDRKAASNGVLDRVNDAFGGPPVGEVIASREAARDPGTYAVGDEGPAGAVTFAPEGSPGYLPRTAVDGERVEGVDGTTTRPLAARNVNYATLPYSDVSGGIADRILGTDDTVRLGVAGRSLLAADEALAAADDDDLRADRNALAGRVDASLGRVDDALQDRLAKRTDLSREQRNAVVESVASEYDSLGDRAVAVGDGEYPNRVASEAARVGSLSRAERLGLAAHLRVETRKAAGRDAVRVPARFVDATTTASRTIRRDRVESKIESRARKAVASVPDERVPKPVRSVGAGLPVAPVPGYWVATVNAWNVQVRGEYPRFALRANVGTPDRPFEYVREADEVSVDVNGESVALGATEPVAFETRTVVVVAVPAGPPGVGDVDGTREETSGGWPCPGSLSASPGEGDECTEH
;
A
#
# COMPACT_ATOMS: atom_id res chain seq x y z
N MET A 1 23.47 4.76 65.11
CA MET A 1 22.31 4.47 65.98
C MET A 1 22.00 2.98 65.81
N VAL A 2 22.00 2.16 66.88
CA VAL A 2 21.47 0.76 67.00
C VAL A 2 21.75 -0.19 65.79
N SER A 3 22.74 -1.11 65.79
CA SER A 3 22.73 -2.46 66.42
C SER A 3 21.61 -3.41 65.89
N VAL A 4 21.77 -4.73 65.68
CA VAL A 4 22.87 -5.72 65.64
C VAL A 4 22.31 -6.94 64.84
N LYS A 5 23.00 -7.91 64.20
CA LYS A 5 24.34 -8.55 64.22
C LYS A 5 24.93 -8.52 62.78
N GLY A 6 25.98 -9.24 62.35
CA GLY A 6 26.86 -10.27 62.94
C GLY A 6 26.67 -11.66 62.27
N SER A 7 27.68 -12.31 61.68
CA SER A 7 29.11 -11.93 61.55
C SER A 7 29.88 -12.72 60.46
N ASP A 8 30.93 -12.07 59.95
CA ASP A 8 32.17 -12.50 59.25
C ASP A 8 32.64 -14.00 59.23
N SER A 9 33.58 -14.42 58.37
CA SER A 9 34.04 -13.94 57.03
C SER A 9 35.13 -14.87 56.40
N ARG A 10 35.36 -14.70 55.08
CA ARG A 10 36.65 -14.75 54.33
C ARG A 10 37.60 -15.97 54.36
N ARG A 11 37.90 -16.44 53.14
CA ARG A 11 39.22 -16.79 52.53
C ARG A 11 40.13 -17.89 53.15
N ALA A 12 40.24 -18.97 52.37
CA ALA A 12 41.45 -19.45 51.65
C ALA A 12 42.82 -19.60 52.36
N GLY A 13 43.52 -20.70 52.05
CA GLY A 13 44.98 -20.66 51.89
C GLY A 13 45.80 -21.88 52.32
N SER A 14 46.22 -22.71 51.34
CA SER A 14 47.34 -23.68 51.42
C SER A 14 47.24 -24.85 52.44
N GLY A 15 48.00 -25.92 52.22
CA GLY A 15 48.06 -27.08 53.12
C GLY A 15 49.49 -27.60 53.35
N ARG A 16 49.68 -28.41 54.39
CA ARG A 16 50.90 -29.21 54.65
C ARG A 16 50.60 -30.38 55.61
N ARG A 17 51.50 -31.38 55.65
CA ARG A 17 51.35 -32.64 56.43
C ARG A 17 52.28 -32.71 57.65
N SER A 18 51.74 -33.04 58.82
CA SER A 18 52.36 -33.77 59.96
C SER A 18 51.26 -34.02 61.01
N ARG A 19 51.03 -35.18 61.68
CA ARG A 19 51.80 -36.33 62.23
C ARG A 19 52.16 -36.24 63.74
N THR A 20 51.33 -36.92 64.57
CA THR A 20 51.65 -37.70 65.82
C THR A 20 52.28 -36.97 67.04
N PHE A 21 52.15 -37.39 68.31
CA PHE A 21 51.50 -38.54 69.03
C PHE A 21 50.45 -38.00 70.07
N ALA A 22 49.99 -38.60 71.19
CA ALA A 22 50.18 -39.84 71.99
C ALA A 22 48.82 -40.18 72.72
N VAL A 23 48.47 -41.32 73.36
CA VAL A 23 49.05 -42.29 74.35
C VAL A 23 49.05 -41.77 75.81
N ASP A 24 48.46 -42.42 76.82
CA ASP A 24 47.50 -43.57 76.89
C ASP A 24 46.23 -43.14 77.71
N GLU A 25 45.68 -43.72 78.80
CA GLU A 25 45.91 -44.94 79.60
C GLU A 25 44.60 -45.39 80.32
N ARG A 26 44.49 -46.70 80.63
CA ARG A 26 43.48 -47.39 81.51
C ARG A 26 42.01 -47.46 80.99
N ALA A 27 41.31 -48.59 81.03
CA ALA A 27 41.63 -49.94 81.52
C ALA A 27 41.06 -51.02 80.57
N ARG A 28 41.60 -52.26 80.63
CA ARG A 28 41.28 -53.35 79.69
C ARG A 28 40.73 -54.59 80.40
N VAL A 29 39.55 -55.07 79.96
CA VAL A 29 39.05 -56.46 80.09
C VAL A 29 38.37 -56.80 78.74
N PRO A 30 38.53 -58.01 78.16
CA PRO A 30 38.72 -58.10 76.71
C PRO A 30 37.46 -58.33 75.87
N PHE A 31 37.27 -57.48 74.85
CA PHE A 31 36.33 -57.71 73.73
C PHE A 31 36.58 -59.03 72.97
N ALA A 32 37.77 -59.63 73.10
CA ALA A 32 38.05 -60.96 72.54
C ALA A 32 37.07 -62.03 73.06
N LEU A 33 36.61 -61.95 74.32
CA LEU A 33 35.61 -62.88 74.84
C LEU A 33 34.21 -62.63 74.26
N VAL A 34 33.82 -61.38 74.00
CA VAL A 34 32.53 -61.08 73.34
C VAL A 34 32.57 -61.49 71.86
N GLY A 35 33.68 -61.22 71.17
CA GLY A 35 33.90 -61.66 69.79
C GLY A 35 33.90 -63.18 69.64
N VAL A 36 34.60 -63.91 70.52
CA VAL A 36 34.61 -65.37 70.54
C VAL A 36 33.26 -65.93 70.99
N LEU A 37 32.57 -65.33 71.97
CA LEU A 37 31.23 -65.80 72.36
C LEU A 37 30.25 -65.64 71.20
N LEU A 38 30.26 -64.50 70.49
CA LEU A 38 29.43 -64.30 69.29
C LEU A 38 29.80 -65.26 68.15
N LEU A 39 31.09 -65.53 67.92
CA LEU A 39 31.54 -66.53 66.94
C LEU A 39 31.09 -67.94 67.33
N VAL A 40 31.15 -68.30 68.62
CA VAL A 40 30.75 -69.62 69.13
C VAL A 40 29.22 -69.78 69.17
N THR A 41 28.45 -68.76 69.54
CA THR A 41 26.98 -68.82 69.44
C THR A 41 26.51 -68.80 67.99
N SER A 42 27.18 -68.05 67.11
CA SER A 42 26.83 -68.03 65.68
C SER A 42 27.21 -69.33 64.98
N SER A 43 28.32 -69.98 65.34
CA SER A 43 28.70 -71.29 64.81
C SER A 43 27.91 -72.43 65.45
N ALA A 44 27.49 -72.33 66.71
CA ALA A 44 26.53 -73.26 67.32
C ALA A 44 25.14 -73.14 66.67
N TYR A 45 24.69 -71.93 66.34
CA TYR A 45 23.44 -71.71 65.59
C TYR A 45 23.55 -72.22 64.14
N ALA A 46 24.71 -72.05 63.50
CA ALA A 46 24.98 -72.62 62.18
C ALA A 46 25.04 -74.17 62.20
N ALA A 47 25.60 -74.77 63.25
CA ALA A 47 25.60 -76.22 63.44
C ALA A 47 24.18 -76.76 63.71
N GLY A 48 23.40 -76.08 64.57
CA GLY A 48 22.02 -76.46 64.89
C GLY A 48 21.05 -76.40 63.71
N LEU A 49 21.34 -75.61 62.68
CA LEU A 49 20.59 -75.56 61.42
C LEU A 49 21.14 -76.50 60.33
N ALA A 50 22.31 -77.12 60.52
CA ALA A 50 22.87 -78.06 59.56
C ALA A 50 22.25 -79.48 59.65
N GLU A 51 21.71 -79.85 60.81
CA GLU A 51 21.11 -81.18 61.06
C GLU A 51 19.57 -81.19 60.98
N GLN A 52 18.93 -80.05 60.75
CA GLN A 52 17.54 -80.01 60.27
C GLN A 52 17.55 -79.85 58.75
N GLY A 53 17.13 -80.89 58.03
CA GLY A 53 17.15 -80.95 56.57
C GLY A 53 16.20 -79.96 55.91
N LEU A 54 16.62 -78.69 55.82
CA LEU A 54 15.96 -77.67 55.02
C LEU A 54 16.02 -78.09 53.55
N VAL A 55 14.83 -78.32 52.98
CA VAL A 55 14.63 -78.65 51.57
C VAL A 55 15.39 -77.63 50.72
N GLY A 56 16.38 -78.10 49.96
CA GLY A 56 17.05 -77.27 48.96
C GLY A 56 16.05 -76.89 47.89
N GLU A 57 15.54 -75.66 47.95
CA GLU A 57 14.64 -75.12 46.92
C GLU A 57 15.27 -75.32 45.53
N ASP A 58 14.55 -76.02 44.64
CA ASP A 58 15.04 -76.33 43.30
C ASP A 58 14.91 -75.10 42.38
N ARG A 59 15.76 -74.10 42.68
CA ARG A 59 15.88 -72.78 42.05
C ARG A 59 16.40 -72.83 40.60
N ARG A 60 16.12 -73.92 39.87
CA ARG A 60 16.41 -74.06 38.44
C ARG A 60 15.35 -73.35 37.60
N VAL A 61 14.09 -73.31 38.05
CA VAL A 61 13.02 -72.57 37.36
C VAL A 61 13.28 -71.07 37.41
N GLU A 62 13.59 -70.56 38.60
CA GLU A 62 13.86 -69.14 38.85
C GLU A 62 15.04 -68.66 38.01
N ARG A 63 16.15 -69.40 37.99
CA ARG A 63 17.33 -69.06 37.17
C ARG A 63 17.09 -69.20 35.67
N ALA A 64 16.26 -70.16 35.22
CA ALA A 64 15.96 -70.33 33.80
C ALA A 64 15.07 -69.19 33.31
N VAL A 65 14.05 -68.82 34.09
CA VAL A 65 13.18 -67.66 33.83
C VAL A 65 13.97 -66.35 33.93
N GLU A 66 14.88 -66.20 34.90
CA GLU A 66 15.75 -65.01 35.03
C GLU A 66 16.69 -64.85 33.83
N ARG A 67 17.27 -65.95 33.33
CA ARG A 67 18.09 -65.94 32.12
C ARG A 67 17.26 -65.61 30.87
N VAL A 68 16.13 -66.29 30.65
CA VAL A 68 15.21 -65.98 29.55
C VAL A 68 14.70 -64.55 29.61
N ASP A 69 14.40 -64.00 30.79
CA ASP A 69 13.98 -62.60 30.94
C ASP A 69 15.09 -61.62 30.52
N ALA A 70 16.35 -61.92 30.81
CA ALA A 70 17.50 -61.13 30.37
C ALA A 70 17.75 -61.27 28.86
N ASP A 71 17.78 -62.51 28.35
CA ASP A 71 18.05 -62.82 26.94
C ASP A 71 16.92 -62.30 26.03
N ALA A 72 15.66 -62.40 26.45
CA ALA A 72 14.51 -61.76 25.79
C ALA A 72 14.61 -60.23 25.78
N THR A 73 15.09 -59.62 26.87
CA THR A 73 15.29 -58.16 26.94
C THR A 73 16.46 -57.70 26.05
N ALA A 74 17.48 -58.54 25.86
CA ALA A 74 18.56 -58.30 24.90
C ALA A 74 18.08 -58.46 23.45
N ALA A 75 17.38 -59.56 23.14
CA ALA A 75 16.81 -59.85 21.82
C ALA A 75 15.83 -58.75 21.37
N LEU A 76 14.87 -58.38 22.23
CA LEU A 76 13.93 -57.28 21.94
C LEU A 76 14.63 -55.92 21.79
N ARG A 77 15.70 -55.64 22.55
CA ARG A 77 16.48 -54.40 22.35
C ARG A 77 17.23 -54.41 21.02
N SER A 78 17.74 -55.56 20.59
CA SER A 78 18.42 -55.69 19.29
C SER A 78 17.43 -55.54 18.14
N ALA A 79 16.31 -56.26 18.18
CA ALA A 79 15.25 -56.17 17.18
C ALA A 79 14.64 -54.75 17.11
N ALA A 80 14.42 -54.10 18.26
CA ALA A 80 13.94 -52.73 18.29
C ALA A 80 14.98 -51.70 17.83
N ARG A 81 16.27 -52.03 17.81
CA ARG A 81 17.31 -51.18 17.21
C ARG A 81 17.32 -51.36 15.69
N GLU A 82 17.26 -52.60 15.21
CA GLU A 82 17.28 -52.91 13.77
C GLU A 82 16.07 -52.30 13.07
N ALA A 83 14.85 -52.60 13.55
CA ALA A 83 13.60 -52.04 13.01
C ALA A 83 13.51 -50.50 13.12
N ALA A 84 14.29 -49.87 14.00
CA ALA A 84 14.38 -48.42 14.10
C ALA A 84 15.38 -47.80 13.10
N HIS A 85 16.35 -48.56 12.59
CA HIS A 85 17.15 -48.18 11.43
C HIS A 85 16.39 -48.48 10.12
N GLU A 86 15.74 -49.65 10.00
CA GLU A 86 14.90 -50.02 8.85
C GLU A 86 13.77 -48.99 8.63
N ALA A 87 13.04 -48.63 9.68
CA ALA A 87 12.01 -47.58 9.60
C ALA A 87 12.57 -46.14 9.52
N ALA A 88 13.89 -45.96 9.47
CA ALA A 88 14.50 -44.66 9.13
C ALA A 88 14.96 -44.62 7.67
N ALA A 89 15.51 -45.72 7.15
CA ALA A 89 15.88 -45.87 5.74
C ALA A 89 14.66 -45.97 4.80
N GLU A 90 13.57 -46.60 5.27
CA GLU A 90 12.33 -46.81 4.51
C GLU A 90 11.11 -46.29 5.32
N PRO A 91 10.93 -44.95 5.40
CA PRO A 91 9.90 -44.35 6.26
C PRO A 91 8.57 -44.18 5.51
N VAL A 92 7.58 -45.03 5.84
CA VAL A 92 6.22 -44.90 5.30
C VAL A 92 5.61 -43.54 5.65
N THR A 93 5.41 -42.68 4.65
CA THR A 93 4.68 -41.41 4.78
C THR A 93 3.26 -41.55 4.23
N ARG A 94 3.12 -42.21 3.08
CA ARG A 94 1.83 -42.47 2.43
C ARG A 94 1.28 -43.84 2.84
N PRO A 95 0.03 -43.95 3.33
CA PRO A 95 -0.60 -45.25 3.59
C PRO A 95 -0.92 -46.00 2.28
N PRO A 96 -1.16 -47.33 2.31
CA PRO A 96 -1.47 -48.11 1.13
C PRO A 96 -2.96 -47.99 0.79
N SER A 97 -3.27 -47.67 -0.48
CA SER A 97 -4.64 -47.42 -0.94
C SER A 97 -5.53 -48.67 -1.02
N GLY A 98 -6.82 -48.52 -0.72
CA GLY A 98 -7.85 -49.53 -0.95
C GLY A 98 -8.34 -50.30 0.29
N PRO A 99 -9.20 -51.33 0.14
CA PRO A 99 -9.92 -51.98 1.24
C PRO A 99 -9.12 -53.05 2.01
N GLY A 100 -7.82 -53.17 1.75
CA GLY A 100 -6.94 -54.25 2.23
C GLY A 100 -6.74 -54.30 3.75
N ALA A 101 -6.06 -55.35 4.23
CA ALA A 101 -5.71 -55.47 5.65
C ALA A 101 -4.60 -54.48 6.05
N ALA A 102 -3.61 -54.26 5.18
CA ALA A 102 -2.56 -53.26 5.37
C ALA A 102 -3.13 -51.83 5.50
N ALA A 103 -4.09 -51.45 4.65
CA ALA A 103 -4.77 -50.15 4.70
C ALA A 103 -5.60 -49.89 5.98
N LYS A 104 -5.91 -50.95 6.75
CA LYS A 104 -6.54 -50.86 8.08
C LYS A 104 -5.50 -50.86 9.21
N ALA A 105 -4.30 -51.35 8.93
CA ALA A 105 -3.18 -51.43 9.84
C ALA A 105 -2.34 -50.13 9.82
N VAL A 106 -2.08 -49.57 8.65
CA VAL A 106 -1.36 -48.29 8.46
C VAL A 106 -2.39 -47.21 8.11
N ARG A 107 -2.56 -46.22 8.99
CA ARG A 107 -3.54 -45.13 8.83
C ARG A 107 -2.84 -43.85 8.40
N GLU A 108 -3.45 -43.14 7.46
CA GLU A 108 -3.04 -41.83 6.90
C GLU A 108 -2.35 -40.89 7.92
N GLY A 109 -3.09 -40.35 8.90
CA GLY A 109 -2.54 -39.44 9.92
C GLY A 109 -1.58 -40.06 10.96
N SER A 110 -1.15 -41.31 10.78
CA SER A 110 -0.17 -41.99 11.63
C SER A 110 0.66 -43.04 10.87
N ALA A 111 0.85 -42.88 9.55
CA ALA A 111 1.35 -43.94 8.68
C ALA A 111 2.73 -44.46 9.13
N PHE A 112 3.65 -43.53 9.40
CA PHE A 112 4.98 -43.82 9.92
C PHE A 112 4.97 -44.59 11.24
N GLU A 113 4.22 -44.12 12.24
CA GLU A 113 4.18 -44.78 13.54
C GLU A 113 3.50 -46.16 13.47
N ASP A 114 2.47 -46.31 12.62
CA ASP A 114 1.77 -47.57 12.47
C ASP A 114 2.63 -48.62 11.76
N ALA A 115 3.30 -48.25 10.66
CA ALA A 115 4.24 -49.11 9.95
C ALA A 115 5.44 -49.48 10.83
N PHE A 116 5.99 -48.54 11.59
CA PHE A 116 7.09 -48.80 12.53
C PHE A 116 6.66 -49.76 13.66
N ARG A 117 5.45 -49.61 14.23
CA ARG A 117 4.89 -50.55 15.22
C ARG A 117 4.70 -51.96 14.63
N ILE A 118 4.28 -52.07 13.37
CA ILE A 118 4.16 -53.34 12.64
C ILE A 118 5.53 -54.00 12.43
N ARG A 119 6.52 -53.26 11.90
CA ARG A 119 7.91 -53.74 11.73
C ARG A 119 8.50 -54.22 13.06
N LEU A 120 8.32 -53.44 14.13
CA LEU A 120 8.70 -53.83 15.49
C LEU A 120 8.00 -55.12 15.96
N ALA A 121 6.69 -55.29 15.72
CA ALA A 121 5.96 -56.48 16.13
C ALA A 121 6.46 -57.75 15.43
N VAL A 122 6.71 -57.67 14.11
CA VAL A 122 7.28 -58.77 13.31
C VAL A 122 8.70 -59.10 13.77
N ALA A 123 9.58 -58.10 13.88
CA ALA A 123 10.96 -58.28 14.33
C ALA A 123 11.04 -58.82 15.77
N GLY A 124 10.18 -58.31 16.67
CA GLY A 124 10.10 -58.76 18.06
C GLY A 124 9.59 -60.19 18.21
N SER A 125 8.61 -60.60 17.40
CA SER A 125 8.15 -61.99 17.34
C SER A 125 9.24 -62.93 16.84
N LYS A 126 9.91 -62.56 15.74
CA LYS A 126 11.01 -63.34 15.13
C LYS A 126 12.20 -63.48 16.08
N ALA A 127 12.56 -62.40 16.79
CA ALA A 127 13.67 -62.40 17.74
C ALA A 127 13.37 -63.22 19.01
N LEU A 128 12.15 -63.15 19.55
CA LEU A 128 11.76 -63.96 20.71
C LEU A 128 11.62 -65.44 20.38
N GLY A 129 11.21 -65.80 19.16
CA GLY A 129 11.15 -67.20 18.71
C GLY A 129 12.48 -67.97 18.76
N ALA A 130 13.62 -67.27 18.93
CA ALA A 130 14.94 -67.85 19.13
C ALA A 130 15.44 -67.81 20.60
N VAL A 131 14.62 -67.37 21.56
CA VAL A 131 15.02 -67.25 22.98
C VAL A 131 14.57 -68.47 23.79
N GLU A 132 15.53 -69.36 24.02
CA GLU A 132 15.40 -70.58 24.82
C GLU A 132 16.56 -70.70 25.83
N SER A 133 16.31 -71.26 27.02
CA SER A 133 17.34 -71.47 28.02
C SER A 133 17.10 -72.72 28.87
N ASP A 134 18.10 -73.60 28.87
CA ASP A 134 18.10 -74.86 29.62
C ASP A 134 18.91 -74.78 30.91
N ILE A 135 18.28 -75.12 32.04
CA ILE A 135 18.95 -75.33 33.33
C ILE A 135 18.61 -76.72 33.87
N GLY A 136 19.34 -77.71 33.34
CA GLY A 136 19.32 -79.10 33.77
C GLY A 136 18.13 -79.89 33.23
N THR A 137 16.97 -79.76 33.88
CA THR A 137 15.70 -80.41 33.46
C THR A 137 14.56 -79.40 33.34
N VAL A 138 14.90 -78.11 33.33
CA VAL A 138 13.99 -76.99 33.09
C VAL A 138 14.41 -76.28 31.82
N THR A 139 13.50 -76.23 30.86
CA THR A 139 13.65 -75.47 29.61
C THR A 139 12.68 -74.29 29.69
N ALA A 140 13.18 -73.08 29.53
CA ALA A 140 12.37 -71.86 29.52
C ALA A 140 12.48 -71.15 28.16
N THR A 141 11.39 -70.55 27.71
CA THR A 141 11.29 -69.81 26.45
C THR A 141 10.50 -68.50 26.64
N ALA A 142 10.73 -67.55 25.75
CA ALA A 142 9.91 -66.35 25.62
C ALA A 142 9.27 -66.28 24.23
N SER A 143 8.04 -65.75 24.12
CA SER A 143 7.37 -65.56 22.84
C SER A 143 6.49 -64.33 22.82
N LEU A 144 6.19 -63.83 21.62
CA LEU A 144 5.15 -62.85 21.33
C LEU A 144 4.14 -63.53 20.39
N PRO A 145 2.85 -63.15 20.37
CA PRO A 145 1.92 -63.69 19.38
C PRO A 145 2.40 -63.35 17.97
N ALA A 146 2.47 -64.37 17.11
CA ALA A 146 2.97 -64.26 15.75
C ALA A 146 2.12 -63.33 14.86
N VAL A 147 2.67 -63.05 13.68
CA VAL A 147 2.00 -62.41 12.55
C VAL A 147 2.09 -63.43 11.43
N GLU A 148 1.02 -64.20 11.22
CA GLU A 148 1.02 -65.36 10.30
C GLU A 148 0.36 -65.03 8.96
N SER A 149 -0.42 -63.95 8.91
CA SER A 149 -1.12 -63.47 7.71
C SER A 149 -1.22 -61.93 7.67
N PRO A 150 -1.53 -61.33 6.51
CA PRO A 150 -1.81 -59.90 6.40
C PRO A 150 -2.95 -59.41 7.31
N SER A 151 -3.87 -60.30 7.72
CA SER A 151 -4.98 -59.96 8.62
C SER A 151 -4.55 -59.67 10.06
N ASP A 152 -3.39 -60.18 10.47
CA ASP A 152 -2.83 -59.98 11.81
C ASP A 152 -2.22 -58.60 12.03
N LEU A 153 -1.94 -57.84 10.96
CA LEU A 153 -1.20 -56.57 11.01
C LEU A 153 -1.84 -55.51 11.94
N VAL A 154 -3.18 -55.45 11.98
CA VAL A 154 -3.90 -54.57 12.92
C VAL A 154 -3.61 -54.96 14.37
N ALA A 155 -3.65 -56.26 14.68
CA ALA A 155 -3.34 -56.75 16.01
C ALA A 155 -1.84 -56.68 16.34
N ALA A 156 -0.96 -56.77 15.34
CA ALA A 156 0.47 -56.57 15.48
C ALA A 156 0.79 -55.12 15.90
N ARG A 157 0.18 -54.12 15.24
CA ARG A 157 0.25 -52.70 15.61
C ARG A 157 -0.18 -52.47 17.07
N GLU A 158 -1.34 -52.96 17.48
CA GLU A 158 -1.88 -52.71 18.83
C GLU A 158 -1.05 -53.37 19.96
N ARG A 159 -0.23 -54.37 19.65
CA ARG A 159 0.72 -55.00 20.59
C ARG A 159 1.99 -54.18 20.83
N VAL A 160 2.22 -53.09 20.09
CA VAL A 160 3.46 -52.29 20.20
C VAL A 160 3.15 -50.81 20.41
N ARG A 161 3.70 -50.22 21.48
CA ARG A 161 3.71 -48.76 21.69
C ARG A 161 5.12 -48.23 21.55
N VAL A 162 5.25 -47.12 20.81
CA VAL A 162 6.50 -46.39 20.61
C VAL A 162 6.37 -44.99 21.22
N GLU A 163 7.43 -44.51 21.86
CA GLU A 163 7.48 -43.19 22.50
C GLU A 163 8.85 -42.54 22.26
N ARG A 164 8.86 -41.23 21.98
CA ARG A 164 10.08 -40.41 22.04
C ARG A 164 10.48 -40.19 23.50
N VAL A 165 11.75 -40.43 23.81
CA VAL A 165 12.33 -40.19 25.14
C VAL A 165 13.64 -39.41 25.03
N ALA A 166 14.10 -38.84 26.15
CA ALA A 166 15.32 -38.02 26.21
C ALA A 166 15.35 -36.93 25.10
N ASN A 167 14.28 -36.11 25.05
CA ASN A 167 14.06 -35.05 24.06
C ASN A 167 14.11 -35.49 22.59
N GLY A 168 13.90 -36.79 22.31
CA GLY A 168 13.89 -37.37 20.97
C GLY A 168 15.19 -38.06 20.56
N THR A 169 16.24 -38.03 21.40
CA THR A 169 17.52 -38.71 21.13
C THR A 169 17.43 -40.24 21.18
N ALA A 170 16.36 -40.78 21.76
CA ALA A 170 16.13 -42.21 21.89
C ALA A 170 14.63 -42.56 21.76
N THR A 171 14.39 -43.79 21.33
CA THR A 171 13.05 -44.37 21.18
C THR A 171 12.83 -45.42 22.26
N ARG A 172 11.72 -45.30 23.00
CA ARG A 172 11.21 -46.34 23.90
C ARG A 172 10.19 -47.18 23.15
N VAL A 173 10.32 -48.50 23.25
CA VAL A 173 9.38 -49.46 22.64
C VAL A 173 8.84 -50.36 23.76
N THR A 174 7.52 -50.50 23.83
CA THR A 174 6.85 -51.45 24.72
C THR A 174 6.14 -52.51 23.90
N PHE A 175 6.56 -53.77 24.10
CA PHE A 175 5.94 -54.96 23.53
C PHE A 175 4.93 -55.53 24.52
N GLU A 176 3.66 -55.58 24.16
CA GLU A 176 2.58 -56.15 24.96
C GLU A 176 2.28 -57.60 24.58
N GLY A 177 1.94 -58.42 25.56
CA GLY A 177 1.63 -59.84 25.33
C GLY A 177 2.83 -60.80 25.30
N VAL A 178 4.04 -60.36 25.70
CA VAL A 178 5.21 -61.26 25.77
C VAL A 178 4.97 -62.34 26.84
N ALA A 179 4.96 -63.61 26.44
CA ALA A 179 4.74 -64.76 27.31
C ALA A 179 6.07 -65.44 27.63
N THR A 180 6.41 -65.53 28.92
CA THR A 180 7.52 -66.37 29.41
C THR A 180 6.97 -67.71 29.90
N THR A 181 7.39 -68.81 29.26
CA THR A 181 6.98 -70.17 29.60
C THR A 181 8.18 -70.95 30.12
N ALA A 182 8.03 -71.74 31.18
CA ALA A 182 9.04 -72.69 31.62
C ALA A 182 8.41 -74.07 31.82
N THR A 183 9.05 -75.10 31.26
CA THR A 183 8.64 -76.49 31.40
C THR A 183 9.70 -77.29 32.16
N ARG A 184 9.26 -78.24 33.00
CA ARG A 184 10.13 -79.19 33.70
C ARG A 184 9.65 -80.60 33.38
N ASN A 185 10.52 -81.44 32.81
CA ASN A 185 10.18 -82.79 32.34
C ASN A 185 8.89 -82.82 31.47
N GLY A 186 8.74 -81.89 30.54
CA GLY A 186 7.57 -81.79 29.66
C GLY A 186 6.28 -81.26 30.31
N ARG A 187 6.31 -80.78 31.56
CA ARG A 187 5.16 -80.12 32.22
C ARG A 187 5.44 -78.65 32.44
N THR A 188 4.51 -77.77 32.04
CA THR A 188 4.60 -76.33 32.29
C THR A 188 4.57 -76.05 33.79
N VAL A 189 5.62 -75.40 34.30
CA VAL A 189 5.77 -74.97 35.71
C VAL A 189 5.67 -73.45 35.85
N VAL A 190 5.91 -72.69 34.77
CA VAL A 190 5.60 -71.26 34.68
C VAL A 190 4.95 -70.96 33.33
N ASN A 191 3.89 -70.16 33.34
CA ASN A 191 3.41 -69.42 32.19
C ASN A 191 3.02 -68.03 32.70
N ARG A 192 3.62 -66.97 32.14
CA ARG A 192 3.37 -65.57 32.55
C ARG A 192 3.45 -64.64 31.36
N THR A 193 2.34 -63.98 31.03
CA THR A 193 2.29 -62.89 30.07
C THR A 193 2.56 -61.55 30.75
N ARG A 194 3.50 -60.75 30.22
CA ARG A 194 3.84 -59.40 30.72
C ARG A 194 4.30 -58.51 29.56
N SER A 195 4.06 -57.21 29.66
CA SER A 195 4.68 -56.26 28.73
C SER A 195 6.19 -56.13 29.00
N ARG A 196 6.98 -55.94 27.94
CA ARG A 196 8.43 -55.71 28.00
C ARG A 196 8.75 -54.37 27.35
N THR A 197 9.35 -53.46 28.11
CA THR A 197 9.77 -52.15 27.61
C THR A 197 11.28 -52.11 27.43
N VAL A 198 11.73 -51.74 26.23
CA VAL A 198 13.12 -51.47 25.89
C VAL A 198 13.29 -50.00 25.52
N THR A 199 14.53 -49.54 25.48
CA THR A 199 14.88 -48.21 24.97
C THR A 199 16.16 -48.35 24.16
N VAL A 200 16.14 -47.75 22.97
CA VAL A 200 17.20 -47.78 21.97
C VAL A 200 17.65 -46.36 21.66
N ALA A 201 18.96 -46.15 21.58
CA ALA A 201 19.58 -44.87 21.24
C ALA A 201 19.53 -44.61 19.73
N VAL A 202 18.32 -44.59 19.18
CA VAL A 202 18.02 -44.34 17.77
C VAL A 202 16.93 -43.27 17.68
N PRO A 203 17.17 -42.12 17.03
CA PRO A 203 16.28 -40.96 17.07
C PRO A 203 15.18 -40.99 15.99
N THR A 204 14.83 -42.16 15.45
CA THR A 204 13.89 -42.41 14.33
C THR A 204 12.65 -41.52 14.33
N LEU A 205 11.87 -41.51 15.42
CA LEU A 205 10.67 -40.68 15.56
C LEU A 205 10.94 -39.16 15.55
N ALA A 206 12.15 -38.73 15.95
CA ALA A 206 12.56 -37.33 16.03
C ALA A 206 13.35 -36.84 14.80
N ALA A 207 13.78 -37.76 13.95
CA ALA A 207 14.21 -37.50 12.58
C ALA A 207 12.98 -37.28 11.69
N HIS A 208 12.05 -38.24 11.68
CA HIS A 208 10.76 -38.14 10.98
C HIS A 208 10.04 -36.82 11.30
N GLU A 209 9.75 -36.52 12.58
CA GLU A 209 9.05 -35.28 12.96
C GLU A 209 9.79 -33.99 12.57
N ARG A 210 11.11 -34.04 12.30
CA ARG A 210 11.87 -32.90 11.77
C ARG A 210 11.76 -32.78 10.26
N THR A 211 11.95 -33.86 9.51
CA THR A 211 11.78 -33.82 8.03
C THR A 211 10.35 -33.43 7.65
N GLU A 212 9.37 -33.99 8.35
CA GLU A 212 7.96 -33.59 8.32
C GLU A 212 7.71 -32.10 8.61
N ARG A 213 8.46 -31.53 9.56
CA ARG A 213 8.38 -30.11 9.93
C ARG A 213 9.11 -29.20 8.94
N PHE A 214 10.16 -29.71 8.31
CA PHE A 214 10.89 -29.05 7.22
C PHE A 214 9.98 -28.92 6.01
N GLU A 215 9.40 -30.02 5.53
CA GLU A 215 8.43 -30.07 4.44
C GLU A 215 7.21 -29.16 4.68
N ARG A 216 6.59 -29.22 5.87
CA ARG A 216 5.49 -28.29 6.24
C ARG A 216 5.92 -26.83 6.39
N ARG A 217 7.20 -26.51 6.47
CA ARG A 217 7.71 -25.13 6.38
C ARG A 217 8.06 -24.74 4.95
N LEU A 218 8.41 -25.68 4.07
CA LEU A 218 8.59 -25.40 2.64
C LEU A 218 7.24 -25.08 1.98
N ASN A 219 6.19 -25.82 2.33
CA ASN A 219 4.82 -25.63 1.83
C ASN A 219 4.05 -24.43 2.44
N ARG A 220 4.72 -23.52 3.16
CA ARG A 220 4.07 -22.37 3.81
C ARG A 220 4.07 -21.12 2.94
N GLY A 221 2.88 -20.58 2.70
CA GLY A 221 2.68 -19.28 2.07
C GLY A 221 3.22 -18.10 2.89
N PRO A 222 3.30 -16.89 2.29
CA PRO A 222 3.99 -15.73 2.86
C PRO A 222 3.37 -15.21 4.17
N VAL A 223 2.07 -15.43 4.37
CA VAL A 223 1.31 -14.96 5.55
C VAL A 223 1.13 -16.06 6.62
N GLU A 224 1.56 -17.29 6.34
CA GLU A 224 1.30 -18.48 7.19
C GLU A 224 2.34 -18.68 8.31
N GLY A 225 3.06 -17.61 8.65
CA GLY A 225 4.12 -17.60 9.65
C GLY A 225 5.48 -18.08 9.10
N PRO A 226 6.39 -18.57 9.97
CA PRO A 226 7.75 -18.93 9.56
C PRO A 226 7.78 -20.11 8.58
N GLY A 227 8.25 -19.87 7.36
CA GLY A 227 8.31 -20.83 6.26
C GLY A 227 8.94 -20.23 4.99
N LEU A 228 9.06 -21.04 3.94
CA LEU A 228 9.73 -20.71 2.69
C LEU A 228 9.07 -19.54 1.96
N GLY A 229 7.73 -19.50 1.86
CA GLY A 229 7.03 -18.39 1.21
C GLY A 229 7.38 -17.04 1.81
N ARG A 230 7.54 -16.95 3.14
CA ARG A 230 7.97 -15.73 3.84
C ARG A 230 9.44 -15.36 3.53
N GLN A 231 10.32 -16.36 3.46
CA GLN A 231 11.74 -16.16 3.08
C GLN A 231 11.88 -15.65 1.64
N VAL A 232 11.23 -16.33 0.69
CA VAL A 232 11.24 -15.99 -0.75
C VAL A 232 10.62 -14.61 -0.99
N THR A 233 9.56 -14.26 -0.24
CA THR A 233 8.98 -12.92 -0.26
C THR A 233 10.00 -11.87 0.19
N ALA A 234 10.70 -12.09 1.31
CA ALA A 234 11.63 -11.10 1.84
C ALA A 234 12.83 -10.83 0.90
N SER A 235 13.41 -11.87 0.31
CA SER A 235 14.52 -11.70 -0.66
C SER A 235 14.04 -11.09 -1.98
N LEU A 236 12.91 -11.56 -2.54
CA LEU A 236 12.40 -11.03 -3.80
C LEU A 236 11.92 -9.58 -3.67
N TYR A 237 11.33 -9.16 -2.55
CA TYR A 237 10.97 -7.75 -2.35
C TYR A 237 12.22 -6.85 -2.28
N ALA A 238 13.22 -7.18 -1.47
CA ALA A 238 14.44 -6.38 -1.36
C ALA A 238 15.13 -6.24 -2.72
N MET A 239 15.23 -7.35 -3.47
CA MET A 239 15.82 -7.37 -4.80
C MET A 239 14.97 -6.63 -5.85
N ALA A 240 13.66 -6.88 -5.92
CA ALA A 240 12.77 -6.26 -6.90
C ALA A 240 12.68 -4.74 -6.71
N TRP A 241 12.69 -4.26 -5.47
CA TRP A 241 12.76 -2.82 -5.18
C TRP A 241 14.09 -2.22 -5.63
N ALA A 242 15.23 -2.79 -5.21
CA ALA A 242 16.54 -2.31 -5.64
C ALA A 242 16.69 -2.29 -7.19
N ARG A 243 16.18 -3.33 -7.86
CA ARG A 243 16.18 -3.43 -9.34
C ARG A 243 15.19 -2.49 -10.00
N GLY A 244 14.02 -2.25 -9.41
CA GLY A 244 13.00 -1.33 -9.92
C GLY A 244 13.45 0.12 -9.84
N TYR A 245 14.03 0.54 -8.71
CA TYR A 245 14.68 1.85 -8.57
C TYR A 245 15.90 1.98 -9.49
N GLY A 246 16.70 0.92 -9.62
CA GLY A 246 17.72 0.83 -10.65
C GLY A 246 17.16 1.06 -12.05
N GLN A 247 16.08 0.37 -12.43
CA GLN A 247 15.44 0.46 -13.74
C GLN A 247 14.90 1.87 -14.02
N TYR A 248 14.22 2.47 -13.04
CA TYR A 248 13.72 3.85 -13.06
C TYR A 248 14.84 4.87 -13.20
N ALA A 249 15.95 4.70 -12.46
CA ALA A 249 17.14 5.55 -12.56
C ALA A 249 17.97 5.33 -13.85
N GLY A 250 17.66 4.29 -14.64
CA GLY A 250 18.30 3.98 -15.92
C GLY A 250 19.36 2.87 -15.89
N ALA A 251 19.54 2.13 -14.80
CA ALA A 251 20.36 0.92 -14.80
C ALA A 251 19.77 -0.13 -15.78
N PRO A 252 20.58 -0.90 -16.52
CA PRO A 252 20.15 -1.71 -17.68
C PRO A 252 19.36 -3.00 -17.35
N VAL A 253 18.51 -2.95 -16.31
CA VAL A 253 17.57 -4.01 -15.93
C VAL A 253 16.50 -4.19 -17.01
N GLU A 254 16.49 -5.35 -17.67
CA GLU A 254 15.42 -5.78 -18.57
C GLU A 254 14.25 -6.37 -17.78
N ASN A 255 14.53 -7.37 -16.93
CA ASN A 255 13.54 -7.98 -16.03
C ASN A 255 13.88 -7.68 -14.56
N VAL A 256 12.90 -7.15 -13.83
CA VAL A 256 12.97 -6.79 -12.41
C VAL A 256 12.87 -8.07 -11.56
N VAL A 257 11.92 -8.95 -11.87
CA VAL A 257 11.85 -10.31 -11.31
C VAL A 257 11.91 -11.31 -12.48
N ALA A 258 12.59 -12.43 -12.28
CA ALA A 258 12.81 -13.45 -13.31
C ALA A 258 13.14 -14.78 -12.63
N ASN A 259 12.96 -15.93 -13.28
CA ASN A 259 13.06 -17.24 -12.64
C ASN A 259 14.47 -17.55 -12.10
N ARG A 260 15.53 -16.88 -12.59
CA ARG A 260 16.88 -16.93 -11.97
C ARG A 260 16.91 -16.34 -10.56
N HIS A 261 16.14 -15.28 -10.32
CA HIS A 261 16.02 -14.62 -9.02
C HIS A 261 15.13 -15.44 -8.07
N VAL A 262 14.12 -16.11 -8.63
CA VAL A 262 13.23 -17.03 -7.93
C VAL A 262 13.99 -18.29 -7.49
N GLU A 263 14.80 -18.89 -8.37
CA GLU A 263 15.67 -20.03 -8.04
C GLU A 263 16.62 -19.70 -6.88
N LEU A 264 17.33 -18.56 -6.97
CA LEU A 264 18.23 -18.11 -5.91
C LEU A 264 17.49 -17.87 -4.59
N SER A 265 16.38 -17.13 -4.63
CA SER A 265 15.55 -16.83 -3.46
C SER A 265 15.00 -18.09 -2.79
N THR A 266 14.61 -19.08 -3.59
CA THR A 266 14.06 -20.35 -3.09
C THR A 266 15.15 -21.18 -2.43
N ASN A 267 16.28 -21.41 -3.08
CA ASN A 267 17.38 -22.19 -2.52
C ASN A 267 17.95 -21.55 -1.24
N ALA A 268 18.11 -20.23 -1.24
CA ALA A 268 18.55 -19.50 -0.05
C ALA A 268 17.49 -19.57 1.08
N GLY A 269 16.20 -19.50 0.73
CA GLY A 269 15.09 -19.74 1.66
C GLY A 269 15.07 -21.16 2.24
N ILE A 270 15.36 -22.19 1.43
CA ILE A 270 15.45 -23.58 1.88
C ILE A 270 16.61 -23.76 2.88
N VAL A 271 17.80 -23.22 2.57
CA VAL A 271 18.96 -23.23 3.50
C VAL A 271 18.59 -22.64 4.86
N ARG A 272 17.82 -21.56 4.91
CA ARG A 272 17.30 -21.00 6.17
C ARG A 272 16.29 -21.93 6.85
N VAL A 273 15.31 -22.46 6.10
CA VAL A 273 14.31 -23.39 6.64
C VAL A 273 14.94 -24.70 7.16
N GLN A 274 16.08 -25.14 6.62
CA GLN A 274 16.90 -26.21 7.19
C GLN A 274 17.47 -25.81 8.56
N ARG A 275 18.15 -24.65 8.70
CA ARG A 275 18.68 -24.16 9.99
C ARG A 275 17.58 -24.06 11.06
N ASP A 276 16.44 -23.50 10.68
CA ASP A 276 15.21 -23.36 11.47
C ASP A 276 14.63 -24.67 12.06
N VAL A 277 15.00 -25.84 11.51
CA VAL A 277 14.39 -27.15 11.85
C VAL A 277 15.43 -28.14 12.37
N PHE A 278 16.62 -28.17 11.78
CA PHE A 278 17.69 -29.12 12.11
C PHE A 278 18.81 -28.49 12.94
N GLY A 279 18.86 -27.16 13.08
CA GLY A 279 19.94 -26.42 13.77
C GLY A 279 21.20 -26.24 12.92
N THR A 280 21.18 -26.68 11.66
CA THR A 280 22.22 -26.53 10.65
C THR A 280 21.60 -26.72 9.26
N SER A 281 22.38 -26.51 8.20
CA SER A 281 21.96 -26.66 6.81
C SER A 281 23.05 -27.33 5.97
N ASP A 282 22.59 -28.02 4.94
CA ASP A 282 23.36 -28.73 3.92
C ASP A 282 24.56 -27.90 3.43
N PRO A 283 25.78 -28.48 3.33
CA PRO A 283 26.98 -27.76 2.92
C PRO A 283 27.01 -27.41 1.43
N ASP A 284 26.40 -28.24 0.58
CA ASP A 284 26.45 -28.13 -0.87
C ASP A 284 25.31 -27.23 -1.36
N ALA A 285 24.14 -27.28 -0.71
CA ALA A 285 23.09 -26.27 -0.85
C ALA A 285 23.62 -24.86 -0.58
N ARG A 286 24.44 -24.70 0.48
CA ARG A 286 25.07 -23.41 0.84
C ARG A 286 26.17 -22.99 -0.14
N GLY A 287 26.99 -23.94 -0.59
CA GLY A 287 27.96 -23.70 -1.65
C GLY A 287 27.30 -23.20 -2.92
N GLY A 288 26.22 -23.88 -3.35
CA GLY A 288 25.38 -23.50 -4.48
C GLY A 288 24.77 -22.10 -4.34
N VAL A 289 24.14 -21.78 -3.20
CA VAL A 289 23.58 -20.44 -2.93
C VAL A 289 24.66 -19.35 -2.99
N ALA A 290 25.78 -19.52 -2.29
CA ALA A 290 26.86 -18.52 -2.31
C ALA A 290 27.43 -18.30 -3.72
N ARG A 291 27.53 -19.39 -4.51
CA ARG A 291 28.00 -19.36 -5.90
C ARG A 291 26.99 -18.73 -6.86
N ALA A 292 25.70 -19.01 -6.67
CA ALA A 292 24.61 -18.41 -7.43
C ALA A 292 24.52 -16.90 -7.16
N THR A 293 24.56 -16.44 -5.90
CA THR A 293 24.63 -15.02 -5.54
C THR A 293 25.79 -14.31 -6.24
N ALA A 294 27.00 -14.89 -6.18
CA ALA A 294 28.19 -14.32 -6.80
C ALA A 294 28.12 -14.27 -8.34
N ARG A 295 27.40 -15.17 -9.00
CA ARG A 295 27.16 -15.10 -10.46
C ARG A 295 26.06 -14.11 -10.81
N THR A 296 24.90 -14.14 -10.16
CA THR A 296 23.74 -13.28 -10.47
C THR A 296 24.12 -11.79 -10.43
N GLY A 297 24.86 -11.35 -9.40
CA GLY A 297 25.36 -9.97 -9.30
C GLY A 297 26.33 -9.53 -10.40
N VAL A 298 26.98 -10.48 -11.11
CA VAL A 298 27.84 -10.21 -12.27
C VAL A 298 27.05 -10.29 -13.58
N THR A 299 26.14 -11.26 -13.71
CA THR A 299 25.31 -11.44 -14.91
C THR A 299 24.32 -10.29 -15.09
N ASP A 300 23.76 -9.70 -14.03
CA ASP A 300 22.90 -8.51 -14.16
C ASP A 300 23.66 -7.21 -14.48
N LEU A 301 24.98 -7.21 -14.34
CA LEU A 301 25.86 -6.11 -14.76
C LEU A 301 26.27 -6.20 -16.24
N LEU A 302 26.01 -7.33 -16.91
CA LEU A 302 26.45 -7.65 -18.26
C LEU A 302 25.26 -8.17 -19.10
N SER A 303 24.75 -7.31 -19.99
CA SER A 303 23.59 -7.53 -20.90
C SER A 303 23.56 -8.92 -21.56
N PRO A 304 22.35 -9.45 -21.89
CA PRO A 304 22.03 -10.88 -21.78
C PRO A 304 22.84 -11.78 -22.72
N THR A 305 24.02 -12.19 -22.26
CA THR A 305 24.73 -13.34 -22.80
C THR A 305 24.01 -14.60 -22.33
N GLY A 306 23.41 -15.34 -23.27
CA GLY A 306 22.75 -16.61 -22.96
C GLY A 306 23.72 -17.56 -22.25
N VAL A 307 23.51 -17.77 -20.95
CA VAL A 307 24.31 -18.71 -20.16
C VAL A 307 23.89 -20.11 -20.56
N ASP A 308 24.83 -20.87 -21.13
CA ASP A 308 24.63 -22.27 -21.50
C ASP A 308 24.12 -23.05 -20.27
N GLU A 309 22.92 -23.64 -20.35
CA GLU A 309 22.20 -24.20 -19.20
C GLU A 309 23.01 -25.29 -18.48
N ALA A 310 23.77 -26.10 -19.20
CA ALA A 310 24.64 -27.12 -18.60
C ALA A 310 25.76 -26.48 -17.77
N SER A 311 26.31 -25.34 -18.24
CA SER A 311 27.32 -24.56 -17.54
C SER A 311 26.78 -23.75 -16.34
N TRP A 312 25.45 -23.67 -16.18
CA TRP A 312 24.81 -23.24 -14.94
C TRP A 312 24.78 -24.40 -13.94
N THR A 313 24.16 -25.53 -14.30
CA THR A 313 24.01 -26.73 -13.45
C THR A 313 25.34 -27.17 -12.83
N ASP A 314 26.36 -27.49 -13.64
CA ASP A 314 27.65 -27.99 -13.14
C ASP A 314 28.36 -26.98 -12.21
N ALA A 315 28.09 -25.68 -12.37
CA ALA A 315 28.76 -24.63 -11.61
C ALA A 315 28.10 -24.27 -10.27
N VAL A 316 26.84 -24.68 -10.04
CA VAL A 316 26.18 -24.58 -8.72
C VAL A 316 26.25 -25.89 -7.94
N LEU A 317 26.17 -27.04 -8.62
CA LEU A 317 26.28 -28.36 -7.96
C LEU A 317 27.71 -28.67 -7.48
N GLY A 318 28.73 -28.23 -8.21
CA GLY A 318 30.14 -28.42 -7.83
C GLY A 318 30.72 -27.31 -6.95
N ALA A 319 29.89 -26.50 -6.28
CA ALA A 319 30.33 -25.29 -5.58
C ALA A 319 30.75 -25.59 -4.12
N PRO A 320 32.02 -25.41 -3.72
CA PRO A 320 32.44 -25.66 -2.35
C PRO A 320 31.89 -24.59 -1.40
N THR A 321 31.43 -25.04 -0.23
CA THR A 321 30.98 -24.15 0.86
C THR A 321 32.07 -23.13 1.21
N PRO A 322 31.76 -21.82 1.31
CA PRO A 322 32.72 -20.84 1.82
C PRO A 322 33.17 -21.19 3.25
N THR A 323 34.48 -21.10 3.51
CA THR A 323 35.01 -21.15 4.88
C THR A 323 35.57 -19.80 5.29
N ALA A 324 35.60 -19.54 6.59
CA ALA A 324 36.13 -18.30 7.17
C ALA A 324 37.64 -18.07 6.92
N GLU A 325 38.36 -19.03 6.32
CA GLU A 325 39.71 -18.81 5.80
C GLU A 325 39.68 -18.34 4.34
N THR A 326 38.90 -19.00 3.48
CA THR A 326 38.74 -18.61 2.06
C THR A 326 38.09 -17.22 1.89
N GLU A 327 37.25 -16.80 2.84
CA GLU A 327 36.71 -15.43 2.88
C GLU A 327 37.77 -14.35 3.14
N ARG A 328 38.77 -14.67 4.00
CA ARG A 328 39.88 -13.76 4.32
C ARG A 328 40.89 -13.65 3.19
N GLU A 329 41.12 -14.74 2.46
CA GLU A 329 41.99 -14.71 1.27
C GLU A 329 41.35 -13.91 0.13
N ARG A 330 40.04 -14.07 -0.11
CA ARG A 330 39.33 -13.29 -1.15
C ARG A 330 39.29 -11.79 -0.86
N THR A 331 39.03 -11.39 0.38
CA THR A 331 39.05 -9.96 0.79
C THR A 331 40.45 -9.32 0.78
N ALA A 332 41.52 -10.12 0.63
CA ALA A 332 42.88 -9.61 0.39
C ALA A 332 43.24 -9.51 -1.11
N SER A 333 42.45 -10.11 -2.01
CA SER A 333 42.68 -10.12 -3.45
C SER A 333 41.84 -9.07 -4.18
N ASP A 334 40.53 -9.09 -3.94
CA ASP A 334 39.56 -8.20 -4.58
C ASP A 334 38.93 -7.28 -3.53
N GLY A 335 38.89 -5.98 -3.81
CA GLY A 335 38.47 -4.94 -2.85
C GLY A 335 36.97 -4.88 -2.53
N ASN A 336 36.20 -5.92 -2.86
CA ASN A 336 34.80 -6.05 -2.49
C ASN A 336 34.66 -6.71 -1.11
N ALA A 337 33.64 -6.31 -0.35
CA ALA A 337 33.29 -7.00 0.89
C ALA A 337 32.97 -8.47 0.60
N ALA A 338 33.34 -9.36 1.54
CA ALA A 338 33.05 -10.79 1.41
C ALA A 338 31.54 -11.02 1.30
N THR A 339 31.11 -11.62 0.19
CA THR A 339 29.74 -12.09 0.01
C THR A 339 29.50 -13.31 0.90
N SER A 340 29.13 -13.07 2.15
CA SER A 340 28.61 -14.10 3.04
C SER A 340 27.30 -14.67 2.47
N GLU A 341 26.88 -15.83 2.98
CA GLU A 341 25.58 -16.41 2.62
C GLU A 341 24.41 -15.47 2.97
N ASP A 342 24.56 -14.63 4.00
CA ASP A 342 23.57 -13.62 4.42
C ASP A 342 23.50 -12.41 3.49
N ALA A 343 24.55 -12.13 2.71
CA ALA A 343 24.55 -11.04 1.71
C ALA A 343 23.60 -11.29 0.53
N ALA A 344 23.02 -12.50 0.42
CA ALA A 344 21.90 -12.80 -0.48
C ALA A 344 20.55 -12.21 0.02
N PHE A 345 20.52 -11.64 1.22
CA PHE A 345 19.30 -11.16 1.89
C PHE A 345 19.46 -9.79 2.58
N ASP A 346 20.64 -9.48 3.12
CA ASP A 346 20.93 -8.17 3.72
C ASP A 346 21.29 -7.14 2.65
N SER A 347 20.28 -6.41 2.17
CA SER A 347 20.51 -5.14 1.46
C SER A 347 20.94 -4.07 2.47
N ALA A 348 22.17 -3.56 2.34
CA ALA A 348 22.76 -2.57 3.26
C ALA A 348 22.04 -1.19 3.31
N THR A 349 21.02 -1.02 2.46
CA THR A 349 20.01 0.04 2.48
C THR A 349 18.65 -0.65 2.39
N ASP A 350 17.63 -0.21 3.13
CA ASP A 350 16.24 -0.65 2.87
C ASP A 350 15.67 0.20 1.72
N PRO A 351 15.44 -0.36 0.52
CA PRO A 351 15.02 0.45 -0.63
C PRO A 351 13.54 0.87 -0.55
N THR A 352 12.83 0.55 0.55
CA THR A 352 11.43 0.94 0.74
C THR A 352 11.24 2.32 1.37
N SER A 353 12.31 2.95 1.89
CA SER A 353 12.25 4.33 2.41
C SER A 353 12.28 5.41 1.32
N GLU A 354 12.14 5.02 0.05
CA GLU A 354 12.15 5.93 -1.10
C GLU A 354 10.85 6.74 -1.17
N THR A 355 10.99 8.05 -1.36
CA THR A 355 9.88 9.01 -1.47
C THR A 355 9.93 9.75 -2.81
N ALA A 356 8.84 10.43 -3.17
CA ALA A 356 8.87 11.42 -4.25
C ALA A 356 8.10 12.68 -3.88
N SER A 357 8.58 13.83 -4.35
CA SER A 357 7.83 15.08 -4.33
C SER A 357 6.59 14.99 -5.23
N VAL A 358 5.46 15.50 -4.71
CA VAL A 358 4.20 15.70 -5.43
C VAL A 358 3.82 17.17 -5.31
N GLU A 359 3.77 17.87 -6.44
CA GLU A 359 3.43 19.29 -6.53
C GLU A 359 1.91 19.55 -6.59
N VAL A 360 1.46 20.71 -6.11
CA VAL A 360 0.09 21.23 -6.33
C VAL A 360 -0.14 21.67 -7.80
N GLY A 361 0.90 21.72 -8.63
CA GLY A 361 0.97 22.35 -9.95
C GLY A 361 -0.27 22.23 -10.86
N HIS A 362 -0.86 21.03 -10.99
CA HIS A 362 -2.08 20.85 -11.81
C HIS A 362 -3.33 21.45 -11.15
N ALA A 363 -3.56 21.21 -9.86
CA ALA A 363 -4.69 21.76 -9.13
C ALA A 363 -4.61 23.29 -9.06
N ALA A 364 -3.41 23.84 -8.92
CA ALA A 364 -3.13 25.28 -8.99
C ALA A 364 -3.59 25.92 -10.31
N ASP A 365 -3.35 25.29 -11.46
CA ASP A 365 -3.82 25.79 -12.76
C ASP A 365 -5.34 25.60 -12.94
N ARG A 366 -5.91 24.48 -12.46
CA ARG A 366 -7.35 24.21 -12.51
C ARG A 366 -8.15 25.24 -11.70
N ALA A 367 -7.70 25.55 -10.48
CA ALA A 367 -8.24 26.63 -9.67
C ALA A 367 -8.12 28.00 -10.35
N ALA A 368 -6.99 28.28 -11.01
CA ALA A 368 -6.78 29.54 -11.72
C ALA A 368 -7.79 29.71 -12.86
N THR A 369 -8.13 28.65 -13.60
CA THR A 369 -9.17 28.74 -14.65
C THR A 369 -10.54 29.12 -14.11
N ARG A 370 -10.95 28.60 -12.94
CA ARG A 370 -12.21 28.99 -12.28
C ARG A 370 -12.19 30.46 -11.84
N VAL A 371 -11.15 30.87 -11.11
CA VAL A 371 -11.08 32.23 -10.56
C VAL A 371 -10.93 33.30 -11.63
N HIS A 372 -10.24 33.03 -12.74
CA HIS A 372 -10.18 33.98 -13.85
C HIS A 372 -11.49 34.07 -14.66
N ASP A 373 -12.33 33.02 -14.68
CA ASP A 373 -13.67 33.07 -15.25
C ASP A 373 -14.63 33.89 -14.39
N ASP A 374 -14.66 33.61 -13.09
CA ASP A 374 -15.59 34.25 -12.15
C ASP A 374 -15.06 35.59 -11.60
N LEU A 375 -13.88 36.06 -12.02
CA LEU A 375 -13.15 37.20 -11.43
C LEU A 375 -14.02 38.46 -11.30
N GLU A 376 -14.72 38.83 -12.37
CA GLU A 376 -15.58 40.01 -12.37
C GLU A 376 -16.76 39.86 -11.39
N SER A 377 -17.30 38.64 -11.26
CA SER A 377 -18.39 38.31 -10.35
C SER A 377 -17.93 38.34 -8.89
N ILE A 378 -16.77 37.75 -8.59
CA ILE A 378 -16.13 37.75 -7.26
C ILE A 378 -15.86 39.19 -6.80
N VAL A 379 -15.23 40.01 -7.65
CA VAL A 379 -14.93 41.41 -7.32
C VAL A 379 -16.21 42.24 -7.22
N ARG A 380 -17.21 42.02 -8.10
CA ARG A 380 -18.54 42.65 -8.02
C ARG A 380 -19.23 42.36 -6.69
N ALA A 381 -19.07 41.16 -6.13
CA ALA A 381 -19.68 40.80 -4.85
C ALA A 381 -19.19 41.68 -3.67
N SER A 382 -17.94 42.17 -3.72
CA SER A 382 -17.39 43.13 -2.74
C SER A 382 -17.90 44.58 -2.91
N HIS A 383 -18.46 44.92 -4.07
CA HIS A 383 -18.91 46.28 -4.41
C HIS A 383 -20.41 46.50 -4.13
N ARG A 384 -21.06 45.59 -3.41
CA ARG A 384 -22.52 45.52 -3.27
C ARG A 384 -23.06 46.35 -2.11
N VAL A 385 -24.08 47.15 -2.39
CA VAL A 385 -24.79 48.00 -1.41
C VAL A 385 -26.30 47.75 -1.48
N GLU A 386 -26.93 47.57 -0.32
CA GLU A 386 -28.40 47.51 -0.18
C GLU A 386 -28.92 48.88 0.24
N ALA A 387 -29.64 49.58 -0.65
CA ALA A 387 -30.18 50.90 -0.38
C ALA A 387 -31.67 50.84 -0.04
N THR A 388 -32.08 51.54 1.02
CA THR A 388 -33.47 51.66 1.46
C THR A 388 -33.94 53.10 1.40
N LEU A 389 -35.11 53.33 0.79
CA LEU A 389 -35.91 54.55 0.93
C LEU A 389 -36.95 54.33 2.03
N GLU A 390 -37.12 55.32 2.90
CA GLU A 390 -38.18 55.33 3.92
C GLU A 390 -38.81 56.73 4.01
N THR A 391 -40.15 56.77 4.07
CA THR A 391 -40.94 57.98 4.34
C THR A 391 -41.64 57.87 5.69
N GLU A 392 -41.67 58.97 6.46
CA GLU A 392 -42.26 59.03 7.81
C GLU A 392 -43.11 60.31 7.95
N ALA A 393 -44.44 60.16 7.95
CA ALA A 393 -45.42 61.25 7.92
C ALA A 393 -45.99 61.59 9.32
N THR A 394 -45.21 62.31 10.13
CA THR A 394 -45.67 62.75 11.46
C THR A 394 -46.70 63.87 11.35
N ARG A 395 -47.95 63.65 11.78
CA ARG A 395 -48.95 64.73 11.89
C ARG A 395 -48.60 65.69 13.04
N VAL A 396 -48.29 66.94 12.72
CA VAL A 396 -47.85 67.99 13.66
C VAL A 396 -48.93 69.00 14.02
N VAL A 397 -49.99 69.12 13.22
CA VAL A 397 -51.21 69.89 13.55
C VAL A 397 -52.44 69.08 13.13
N GLU A 398 -53.42 69.01 14.03
CA GLU A 398 -54.76 68.49 13.77
C GLU A 398 -55.77 69.65 13.77
N GLY A 399 -56.40 69.91 12.63
CA GLY A 399 -57.48 70.89 12.48
C GLY A 399 -58.86 70.33 12.84
N GLY A 400 -58.99 69.00 12.99
CA GLY A 400 -60.24 68.34 13.37
C GLY A 400 -61.27 68.15 12.24
N PRO A 401 -62.47 67.62 12.56
CA PRO A 401 -63.45 67.17 11.57
C PRO A 401 -64.42 68.27 11.11
N VAL A 402 -64.38 68.64 9.83
CA VAL A 402 -65.30 69.62 9.24
C VAL A 402 -66.77 69.23 9.36
N SER A 403 -67.54 70.11 10.01
CA SER A 403 -68.92 69.92 10.45
C SER A 403 -69.75 71.21 10.27
N PRO A 404 -70.15 71.57 9.04
CA PRO A 404 -70.86 72.81 8.73
C PRO A 404 -72.06 73.07 9.64
N GLY A 405 -71.97 74.17 10.40
CA GLY A 405 -72.94 74.52 11.44
C GLY A 405 -74.33 74.79 10.87
N ARG A 406 -75.36 74.25 11.53
CA ARG A 406 -76.77 74.46 11.14
C ARG A 406 -77.15 75.95 11.20
N PRO A 407 -77.84 76.52 10.19
CA PRO A 407 -78.31 77.89 10.21
C PRO A 407 -79.16 78.19 11.46
N ARG A 408 -78.89 79.33 12.11
CA ARG A 408 -79.64 79.78 13.29
C ARG A 408 -81.04 80.26 12.85
N SER A 409 -82.05 80.00 13.68
CA SER A 409 -83.45 80.34 13.41
C SER A 409 -84.12 80.84 14.68
N GLN A 410 -84.98 81.86 14.55
CA GLN A 410 -85.97 82.24 15.57
C GLN A 410 -87.38 81.70 15.26
N LEU A 411 -87.59 81.17 14.04
CA LEU A 411 -88.81 80.46 13.64
C LEU A 411 -88.74 78.99 14.07
N GLY A 412 -89.89 78.39 14.39
CA GLY A 412 -90.01 77.04 14.92
C GLY A 412 -89.78 75.93 13.89
N GLU A 413 -89.94 76.22 12.60
CA GLU A 413 -89.77 75.28 11.51
C GLU A 413 -88.29 74.84 11.36
N PRO A 414 -87.98 73.53 11.47
CA PRO A 414 -86.60 73.06 11.51
C PRO A 414 -85.93 73.04 10.12
N TRP A 415 -84.81 73.76 9.99
CA TRP A 415 -83.86 73.58 8.88
C TRP A 415 -83.46 72.09 8.74
N ARG A 416 -83.60 71.54 7.53
CA ARG A 416 -83.15 70.19 7.16
C ARG A 416 -81.99 70.30 6.18
N ARG A 417 -80.94 69.49 6.36
CA ARG A 417 -79.85 69.40 5.39
C ARG A 417 -80.33 68.57 4.21
N VAL A 418 -80.21 69.11 3.00
CA VAL A 418 -80.68 68.46 1.75
C VAL A 418 -79.55 68.04 0.83
N ASP A 419 -78.39 68.70 0.95
CA ASP A 419 -77.17 68.37 0.23
C ASP A 419 -75.93 68.65 1.10
N THR A 420 -74.81 67.99 0.81
CA THR A 420 -73.53 68.18 1.50
C THR A 420 -72.38 67.83 0.57
N SER A 421 -71.60 68.84 0.18
CA SER A 421 -70.34 68.63 -0.53
C SER A 421 -69.16 68.62 0.44
N ARG A 422 -68.13 67.86 0.09
CA ARG A 422 -66.83 67.85 0.76
C ARG A 422 -65.75 67.95 -0.30
N THR A 423 -64.69 68.68 -0.01
CA THR A 423 -63.52 68.81 -0.87
C THR A 423 -62.28 68.76 0.00
N GLU A 424 -61.33 67.93 -0.40
CA GLU A 424 -60.03 67.80 0.25
C GLU A 424 -58.94 68.21 -0.75
N ARG A 425 -57.90 68.91 -0.28
CA ARG A 425 -56.76 69.32 -1.11
C ARG A 425 -55.47 69.11 -0.34
N VAL A 426 -54.60 68.26 -0.87
CA VAL A 426 -53.26 68.01 -0.32
C VAL A 426 -52.24 68.87 -1.06
N ARG A 427 -51.61 69.82 -0.36
CA ARG A 427 -50.50 70.61 -0.89
C ARG A 427 -49.23 70.31 -0.11
N VAL A 428 -48.15 70.08 -0.85
CA VAL A 428 -46.79 70.12 -0.28
C VAL A 428 -46.41 71.59 -0.16
N ALA A 429 -45.85 71.96 0.98
CA ALA A 429 -45.30 73.28 1.28
C ALA A 429 -43.76 73.17 1.43
N ASP A 430 -43.10 74.32 1.58
CA ASP A 430 -41.64 74.42 1.64
C ASP A 430 -41.03 73.51 2.73
N GLY A 431 -39.78 73.11 2.51
CA GLY A 431 -39.06 72.19 3.37
C GLY A 431 -37.55 72.28 3.21
N SER A 432 -36.82 71.23 3.60
CA SER A 432 -35.38 71.19 3.35
C SER A 432 -35.08 70.55 2.00
N ASP A 433 -34.14 71.11 1.26
CA ASP A 433 -33.60 70.46 0.06
C ASP A 433 -33.04 69.06 0.39
N LEU A 434 -32.99 68.22 -0.64
CA LEU A 434 -32.40 66.89 -0.55
C LEU A 434 -30.90 67.05 -0.32
N ARG A 435 -30.42 66.64 0.87
CA ARG A 435 -28.99 66.47 1.12
C ARG A 435 -28.52 65.20 0.40
N THR A 436 -27.39 65.26 -0.29
CA THR A 436 -26.96 64.24 -1.27
C THR A 436 -25.56 63.67 -1.05
N GLY A 437 -24.80 64.18 -0.08
CA GLY A 437 -23.42 63.80 0.19
C GLY A 437 -23.27 62.78 1.31
N THR A 438 -22.35 61.84 1.11
CA THR A 438 -21.72 60.99 2.12
C THR A 438 -20.31 61.51 2.40
N ASP A 439 -19.98 61.78 3.66
CA ASP A 439 -18.60 62.07 4.07
C ASP A 439 -17.85 60.73 4.21
N GLY A 440 -17.09 60.32 3.18
CA GLY A 440 -16.60 58.94 2.98
C GLY A 440 -16.24 58.16 4.26
N GLU A 441 -16.93 57.05 4.49
CA GLU A 441 -16.90 56.29 5.76
C GLU A 441 -16.12 54.97 5.67
N THR A 442 -15.52 54.56 6.80
CA THR A 442 -14.93 53.22 6.95
C THR A 442 -15.92 52.36 7.72
N VAL A 443 -16.57 51.41 7.05
CA VAL A 443 -17.75 50.70 7.56
C VAL A 443 -17.54 49.19 7.61
N SER A 444 -18.30 48.52 8.47
CA SER A 444 -18.37 47.06 8.54
C SER A 444 -19.43 46.51 7.59
N ALA A 445 -19.36 45.21 7.24
CA ALA A 445 -20.46 44.57 6.52
C ALA A 445 -21.73 44.57 7.38
N GLY A 446 -22.85 45.04 6.81
CA GLY A 446 -24.13 45.23 7.49
C GLY A 446 -24.32 46.62 8.14
N GLU A 447 -23.34 47.52 8.04
CA GLU A 447 -23.43 48.89 8.56
C GLU A 447 -24.05 49.85 7.53
N SER A 448 -24.84 50.82 8.00
CA SER A 448 -25.69 51.68 7.15
C SER A 448 -25.30 53.17 7.25
N VAL A 449 -24.95 53.77 6.11
CA VAL A 449 -24.66 55.21 5.97
C VAL A 449 -25.86 55.98 5.38
N SER A 450 -25.88 57.30 5.53
CA SER A 450 -26.92 58.16 4.96
C SER A 450 -26.60 58.55 3.51
N PHE A 451 -27.38 58.06 2.56
CA PHE A 451 -27.29 58.42 1.13
C PHE A 451 -28.06 59.70 0.79
N GLY A 452 -28.81 60.24 1.75
CA GLY A 452 -29.45 61.52 1.65
C GLY A 452 -30.77 61.61 2.41
N GLY A 453 -31.31 62.83 2.48
CA GLY A 453 -32.62 63.03 3.08
C GLY A 453 -33.15 64.44 2.93
N ALA A 454 -34.47 64.54 3.02
CA ALA A 454 -35.24 65.76 2.94
C ALA A 454 -36.38 65.77 3.98
N THR A 455 -36.95 66.95 4.22
CA THR A 455 -38.18 67.13 4.98
C THR A 455 -39.13 68.00 4.17
N ARG A 456 -40.44 67.74 4.28
CA ARG A 456 -41.53 68.59 3.76
C ARG A 456 -42.55 68.87 4.85
N GLU A 457 -43.19 70.03 4.81
CA GLU A 457 -44.53 70.19 5.37
C GLU A 457 -45.56 69.81 4.31
N VAL A 458 -46.58 69.06 4.69
CA VAL A 458 -47.71 68.70 3.83
C VAL A 458 -48.99 69.13 4.53
N VAL A 459 -49.78 69.94 3.82
CA VAL A 459 -50.95 70.63 4.31
C VAL A 459 -52.19 70.01 3.67
N VAL A 460 -53.09 69.48 4.51
CA VAL A 460 -54.35 68.88 4.07
C VAL A 460 -55.48 69.83 4.42
N GLU A 461 -55.97 70.57 3.42
CA GLU A 461 -57.17 71.40 3.55
C GLU A 461 -58.42 70.55 3.34
N ARG A 462 -59.26 70.46 4.37
CA ARG A 462 -60.62 69.93 4.26
C ARG A 462 -61.61 71.09 4.30
N ALA A 463 -62.49 71.16 3.30
CA ALA A 463 -63.62 72.06 3.26
C ALA A 463 -64.92 71.26 3.11
N ALA A 464 -65.94 71.61 3.87
CA ALA A 464 -67.28 71.05 3.71
C ALA A 464 -68.30 72.18 3.52
N THR A 465 -69.28 71.95 2.65
CA THR A 465 -70.46 72.82 2.53
C THR A 465 -71.72 72.00 2.72
N ALA A 466 -72.68 72.57 3.44
CA ALA A 466 -74.00 71.98 3.67
C ALA A 466 -75.08 72.92 3.15
N THR A 467 -75.95 72.40 2.28
CA THR A 467 -77.14 73.11 1.82
C THR A 467 -78.30 72.71 2.70
N TRP A 468 -78.96 73.70 3.29
CA TRP A 468 -80.10 73.54 4.18
C TRP A 468 -81.35 74.13 3.54
N GLU A 469 -82.46 73.42 3.65
CA GLU A 469 -83.78 73.91 3.30
C GLU A 469 -84.67 74.04 4.53
N ARG A 470 -85.51 75.07 4.54
CA ARG A 470 -86.62 75.22 5.48
C ARG A 470 -87.85 75.64 4.70
N ARG A 471 -88.87 74.79 4.75
CA ARG A 471 -90.23 75.12 4.31
C ARG A 471 -90.84 76.08 5.33
N VAL A 472 -90.97 77.36 4.97
CA VAL A 472 -91.71 78.34 5.76
C VAL A 472 -93.18 78.27 5.37
N VAL A 473 -94.06 78.39 6.35
CA VAL A 473 -95.51 78.21 6.16
C VAL A 473 -96.21 79.42 6.78
N GLU A 474 -96.54 80.40 5.94
CA GLU A 474 -97.25 81.59 6.40
C GLU A 474 -98.70 81.21 6.68
N ARG A 475 -99.19 81.55 7.87
CA ARG A 475 -100.55 81.23 8.33
C ARG A 475 -101.31 82.52 8.62
N GLY A 476 -102.50 82.65 8.04
CA GLY A 476 -103.41 83.74 8.35
C GLY A 476 -103.95 83.65 9.79
N PRO A 477 -104.64 84.70 10.29
CA PRO A 477 -105.07 84.80 11.69
C PRO A 477 -106.03 83.69 12.17
N ASN A 478 -106.63 82.93 11.24
CA ASN A 478 -107.50 81.78 11.53
C ASN A 478 -106.76 80.42 11.46
N GLY A 479 -105.42 80.42 11.34
CA GLY A 479 -104.59 79.21 11.27
C GLY A 479 -104.48 78.56 9.88
N THR A 480 -105.22 79.04 8.88
CA THR A 480 -105.13 78.58 7.49
C THR A 480 -103.80 78.98 6.85
N VAL A 481 -103.17 78.04 6.14
CA VAL A 481 -101.95 78.30 5.35
C VAL A 481 -102.29 79.23 4.18
N GLN A 482 -101.53 80.31 4.02
CA GLN A 482 -101.67 81.28 2.93
C GLN A 482 -100.60 81.07 1.86
N ASP A 483 -99.32 80.91 2.25
CA ASP A 483 -98.23 80.62 1.33
C ASP A 483 -97.22 79.63 1.94
N VAL A 484 -96.43 79.01 1.05
CA VAL A 484 -95.38 78.04 1.36
C VAL A 484 -94.14 78.34 0.53
N SER A 485 -93.23 79.14 1.09
CA SER A 485 -91.89 79.33 0.53
C SER A 485 -90.91 78.26 1.04
N VAL A 486 -89.80 78.09 0.30
CA VAL A 486 -88.66 77.26 0.73
C VAL A 486 -87.43 78.14 0.80
N ASP A 487 -87.00 78.47 2.00
CA ASP A 487 -85.71 79.12 2.21
C ASP A 487 -84.59 78.12 1.94
N ARG A 488 -83.54 78.60 1.27
CA ARG A 488 -82.26 77.89 1.12
C ARG A 488 -81.14 78.68 1.79
N ALA A 489 -80.32 77.98 2.56
CA ALA A 489 -79.12 78.54 3.18
C ALA A 489 -77.94 77.57 2.98
N VAL A 490 -76.78 78.09 2.61
CA VAL A 490 -75.53 77.31 2.50
C VAL A 490 -74.61 77.72 3.63
N THR A 491 -73.98 76.75 4.28
CA THR A 491 -73.02 76.95 5.37
C THR A 491 -71.75 76.17 5.07
N SER A 492 -70.59 76.79 5.25
CA SER A 492 -69.28 76.15 5.13
C SER A 492 -68.65 75.87 6.50
N ASP A 493 -67.67 74.97 6.51
CA ASP A 493 -66.70 74.78 7.59
C ASP A 493 -65.39 74.23 7.01
N GLU A 494 -64.25 74.64 7.57
CA GLU A 494 -62.92 74.40 7.01
C GLU A 494 -61.92 74.02 8.11
N ALA A 495 -61.10 73.00 7.86
CA ALA A 495 -60.09 72.51 8.79
C ALA A 495 -58.80 72.14 8.05
N THR A 496 -57.66 72.39 8.70
CA THR A 496 -56.33 72.16 8.11
C THR A 496 -55.51 71.26 9.02
N ASP A 497 -55.16 70.07 8.55
CA ASP A 497 -54.10 69.26 9.18
C ASP A 497 -52.75 69.61 8.56
N ARG A 498 -51.67 69.53 9.36
CA ARG A 498 -50.28 69.63 8.88
C ARG A 498 -49.50 68.40 9.27
N TYR A 499 -48.73 67.89 8.32
CA TYR A 499 -47.83 66.76 8.47
C TYR A 499 -46.40 67.22 8.19
N ARG A 500 -45.46 66.78 9.02
CA ARG A 500 -44.03 66.84 8.74
C ARG A 500 -43.63 65.48 8.20
N VAL A 501 -43.31 65.43 6.91
CA VAL A 501 -42.85 64.20 6.26
C VAL A 501 -41.33 64.22 6.17
N ARG A 502 -40.66 63.21 6.72
CA ARG A 502 -39.26 62.89 6.41
C ARG A 502 -39.22 61.98 5.20
N VAL A 503 -38.26 62.20 4.31
CA VAL A 503 -37.88 61.27 3.25
C VAL A 503 -36.38 61.01 3.43
N SER A 504 -35.98 59.76 3.63
CA SER A 504 -34.58 59.38 3.90
C SER A 504 -34.15 58.19 3.05
N VAL A 505 -32.91 58.23 2.57
CA VAL A 505 -32.27 57.14 1.84
C VAL A 505 -31.03 56.70 2.62
N THR A 506 -30.95 55.42 2.95
CA THR A 506 -29.80 54.81 3.64
C THR A 506 -29.16 53.73 2.77
N GLY A 507 -27.83 53.70 2.72
CA GLY A 507 -27.06 52.68 2.02
C GLY A 507 -26.37 51.75 3.00
N THR A 508 -26.68 50.47 2.96
CA THR A 508 -26.04 49.45 3.81
C THR A 508 -24.96 48.73 3.03
N TYR A 509 -23.72 48.75 3.52
CA TYR A 509 -22.63 48.02 2.86
C TYR A 509 -22.87 46.51 3.06
N ALA A 510 -23.21 45.82 1.97
CA ALA A 510 -23.75 44.46 2.01
C ALA A 510 -23.04 43.54 0.99
N PRO A 511 -21.70 43.38 1.12
CA PRO A 511 -20.93 42.50 0.26
C PRO A 511 -21.42 41.06 0.36
N ARG A 512 -21.26 40.29 -0.72
CA ARG A 512 -21.57 38.85 -0.78
C ARG A 512 -20.36 38.04 -1.26
N ASP A 513 -19.18 38.49 -0.85
CA ASP A 513 -17.90 37.87 -1.18
C ASP A 513 -17.47 36.84 -0.11
N HIS A 514 -16.28 36.27 -0.31
CA HIS A 514 -15.63 35.35 0.62
C HIS A 514 -14.41 35.97 1.32
N ALA A 515 -14.30 37.32 1.33
CA ALA A 515 -13.25 37.98 2.10
C ALA A 515 -13.57 37.89 3.61
N PRO A 516 -12.57 37.64 4.49
CA PRO A 516 -12.78 37.63 5.93
C PRO A 516 -13.42 38.92 6.46
N ASP A 517 -14.18 38.81 7.56
CA ASP A 517 -14.81 39.98 8.18
C ASP A 517 -13.76 40.99 8.67
N GLY A 518 -14.00 42.24 8.30
CA GLY A 518 -13.14 43.38 8.61
C GLY A 518 -13.76 44.67 8.05
N PRO A 519 -13.48 45.82 8.67
CA PRO A 519 -13.98 47.12 8.20
C PRO A 519 -13.33 47.48 6.86
N THR A 520 -14.10 48.10 5.96
CA THR A 520 -13.67 48.51 4.62
C THR A 520 -13.79 50.02 4.50
N ALA A 521 -12.76 50.69 3.96
CA ALA A 521 -12.91 52.05 3.44
C ALA A 521 -13.94 52.02 2.30
N THR A 522 -14.92 52.93 2.31
CA THR A 522 -16.04 52.95 1.36
C THR A 522 -16.58 54.36 1.12
N PHE A 523 -17.41 54.52 0.09
CA PHE A 523 -18.05 55.78 -0.28
C PHE A 523 -17.05 56.93 -0.52
N GLY A 524 -15.86 56.59 -1.02
CA GLY A 524 -14.74 57.53 -1.23
C GLY A 524 -13.85 57.75 -0.01
N ALA A 525 -13.82 56.82 0.96
CA ALA A 525 -12.92 56.87 2.11
C ALA A 525 -11.52 56.29 1.84
N ALA A 526 -11.33 55.58 0.73
CA ALA A 526 -10.03 55.07 0.31
C ALA A 526 -9.03 56.22 0.03
N ASP A 527 -7.73 55.92 0.17
CA ASP A 527 -6.67 56.87 -0.15
C ASP A 527 -6.62 57.18 -1.66
N ARG A 528 -6.14 58.38 -2.01
CA ARG A 528 -6.20 58.90 -3.40
C ARG A 528 -5.38 58.13 -4.44
N ASP A 529 -4.54 57.22 -3.99
CA ASP A 529 -3.74 56.32 -4.84
C ASP A 529 -4.50 55.03 -5.20
N VAL A 530 -5.69 54.79 -4.61
CA VAL A 530 -6.61 53.71 -5.00
C VAL A 530 -7.38 54.13 -6.26
N ALA A 531 -7.46 53.22 -7.23
CA ALA A 531 -8.21 53.44 -8.47
C ALA A 531 -9.67 52.94 -8.35
N GLY A 532 -10.57 53.62 -9.08
CA GLY A 532 -12.02 53.44 -8.98
C GLY A 532 -12.69 54.47 -8.06
N PRO A 533 -14.03 54.51 -8.03
CA PRO A 533 -14.78 55.47 -7.21
C PRO A 533 -14.95 55.06 -5.73
N ASP A 534 -14.48 53.87 -5.34
CA ASP A 534 -14.65 53.30 -3.99
C ASP A 534 -16.10 53.43 -3.45
N LEU A 535 -17.07 53.00 -4.25
CA LEU A 535 -18.52 53.10 -3.96
C LEU A 535 -19.09 54.52 -3.85
N ALA A 536 -18.33 55.60 -4.07
CA ALA A 536 -18.84 56.99 -4.01
C ALA A 536 -19.88 57.32 -5.10
N ASP A 537 -20.01 56.47 -6.10
CA ASP A 537 -21.06 56.44 -7.12
C ASP A 537 -22.38 55.86 -6.61
N THR A 538 -22.34 54.90 -5.68
CA THR A 538 -23.52 54.18 -5.18
C THR A 538 -24.59 55.06 -4.50
N PRO A 539 -24.28 56.17 -3.79
CA PRO A 539 -25.31 57.08 -3.26
C PRO A 539 -26.12 57.79 -4.35
N ALA A 540 -25.55 57.98 -5.54
CA ALA A 540 -26.26 58.56 -6.68
C ALA A 540 -27.09 57.49 -7.39
N ALA A 541 -26.48 56.35 -7.72
CA ALA A 541 -27.16 55.23 -8.38
C ALA A 541 -28.38 54.73 -7.57
N ALA A 542 -28.24 54.61 -6.25
CA ALA A 542 -29.34 54.22 -5.36
C ALA A 542 -30.50 55.22 -5.38
N ARG A 543 -30.23 56.53 -5.47
CA ARG A 543 -31.27 57.57 -5.52
C ARG A 543 -32.00 57.58 -6.87
N ALA A 544 -31.32 57.30 -7.98
CA ALA A 544 -31.96 57.10 -9.28
C ALA A 544 -32.89 55.88 -9.27
N GLU A 545 -32.40 54.71 -8.86
CA GLU A 545 -33.19 53.47 -8.75
C GLU A 545 -34.40 53.62 -7.81
N LEU A 546 -34.25 54.30 -6.67
CA LEU A 546 -35.35 54.56 -5.73
C LEU A 546 -36.29 55.71 -6.20
N ASN A 547 -35.98 56.37 -7.33
CA ASN A 547 -36.71 57.49 -7.93
C ASN A 547 -36.79 58.72 -7.00
N VAL A 548 -35.66 59.13 -6.43
CA VAL A 548 -35.51 60.25 -5.47
C VAL A 548 -34.33 61.16 -5.84
N GLU A 549 -34.37 61.71 -7.05
CA GLU A 549 -33.30 62.58 -7.57
C GLU A 549 -33.65 64.07 -7.48
N THR A 550 -34.91 64.44 -7.73
CA THR A 550 -35.34 65.84 -7.79
C THR A 550 -36.19 66.25 -6.59
N ALA A 551 -36.28 67.57 -6.34
CA ALA A 551 -37.21 68.12 -5.37
C ALA A 551 -38.68 67.72 -5.65
N GLY A 552 -39.07 67.57 -6.93
CA GLY A 552 -40.41 67.14 -7.32
C GLY A 552 -40.71 65.66 -7.05
N ASP A 553 -39.68 64.81 -6.95
CA ASP A 553 -39.84 63.42 -6.50
C ASP A 553 -40.05 63.36 -4.99
N VAL A 554 -39.30 64.16 -4.23
CA VAL A 554 -39.51 64.35 -2.78
C VAL A 554 -40.92 64.90 -2.50
N ASP A 555 -41.41 65.85 -3.30
CA ASP A 555 -42.78 66.38 -3.18
C ASP A 555 -43.84 65.31 -3.51
N ARG A 556 -43.57 64.42 -4.47
CA ARG A 556 -44.45 63.29 -4.79
C ARG A 556 -44.54 62.34 -3.60
N LEU A 557 -43.39 61.86 -3.11
CA LEU A 557 -43.29 60.97 -1.95
C LEU A 557 -43.88 61.58 -0.68
N ALA A 558 -43.70 62.88 -0.44
CA ALA A 558 -44.26 63.56 0.72
C ALA A 558 -45.80 63.62 0.68
N ARG A 559 -46.39 63.91 -0.49
CA ARG A 559 -47.84 63.83 -0.68
C ARG A 559 -48.34 62.39 -0.53
N ASP A 560 -47.67 61.45 -1.19
CA ASP A 560 -48.06 60.05 -1.23
C ASP A 560 -48.06 59.42 0.18
N ALA A 561 -47.07 59.76 1.03
CA ALA A 561 -47.01 59.32 2.42
C ALA A 561 -48.21 59.81 3.27
N VAL A 562 -48.78 60.98 2.97
CA VAL A 562 -49.96 61.52 3.67
C VAL A 562 -51.27 61.01 3.07
N GLU A 563 -51.33 60.80 1.74
CA GLU A 563 -52.51 60.27 1.05
C GLU A 563 -52.69 58.76 1.21
N ARG A 564 -51.61 57.99 1.41
CA ARG A 564 -51.60 56.52 1.35
C ARG A 564 -50.90 55.84 2.53
N GLY A 565 -50.22 56.60 3.38
CA GLY A 565 -49.43 56.11 4.51
C GLY A 565 -47.94 55.96 4.17
N ASP A 566 -47.14 55.80 5.22
CA ASP A 566 -45.67 55.66 5.16
C ASP A 566 -45.23 54.54 4.19
N GLU A 567 -44.17 54.81 3.42
CA GLU A 567 -43.68 53.92 2.37
C GLU A 567 -42.21 53.56 2.59
N ARG A 568 -41.88 52.28 2.41
CA ARG A 568 -40.52 51.77 2.40
C ARG A 568 -40.23 51.01 1.10
N ARG A 569 -39.15 51.37 0.41
CA ARG A 569 -38.65 50.69 -0.80
C ARG A 569 -37.19 50.29 -0.61
N SER A 570 -36.72 49.27 -1.32
CA SER A 570 -35.33 48.83 -1.27
C SER A 570 -34.81 48.41 -2.64
N THR A 571 -33.55 48.72 -2.94
CA THR A 571 -32.84 48.31 -4.16
C THR A 571 -31.43 47.81 -3.84
N VAL A 572 -30.78 47.17 -4.83
CA VAL A 572 -29.40 46.69 -4.72
C VAL A 572 -28.58 47.34 -5.83
N VAL A 573 -27.62 48.18 -5.44
CA VAL A 573 -26.66 48.77 -6.37
C VAL A 573 -25.28 48.15 -6.18
N TYR A 574 -24.44 48.27 -7.21
CA TYR A 574 -23.06 47.80 -7.21
C TYR A 574 -22.20 48.97 -7.64
N GLY A 575 -21.14 49.25 -6.88
CA GLY A 575 -20.18 50.29 -7.25
C GLY A 575 -19.42 49.94 -8.52
N ASP A 576 -19.12 50.96 -9.32
CA ASP A 576 -18.26 50.85 -10.50
C ASP A 576 -16.84 50.38 -10.12
N ARG A 577 -16.24 49.60 -11.02
CA ARG A 577 -14.86 49.05 -10.92
C ARG A 577 -14.19 49.18 -12.27
N SER A 578 -12.93 49.60 -12.32
CA SER A 578 -12.24 49.79 -13.61
C SER A 578 -11.62 48.49 -14.12
N GLY A 579 -11.43 48.38 -15.44
CA GLY A 579 -10.67 47.27 -16.03
C GLY A 579 -9.24 47.18 -15.48
N ALA A 580 -8.63 48.31 -15.10
CA ALA A 580 -7.31 48.35 -14.48
C ALA A 580 -7.29 47.71 -13.06
N ASP A 581 -8.43 47.64 -12.38
CA ASP A 581 -8.55 46.98 -11.08
C ASP A 581 -8.66 45.46 -11.24
N LEU A 582 -9.42 45.01 -12.24
CA LEU A 582 -9.47 43.59 -12.62
C LEU A 582 -8.09 43.10 -13.11
N ASP A 583 -7.38 43.90 -13.90
CA ASP A 583 -6.00 43.64 -14.34
C ASP A 583 -5.01 43.53 -13.17
N ARG A 584 -5.18 44.36 -12.13
CA ARG A 584 -4.35 44.35 -10.91
C ARG A 584 -4.63 43.11 -10.06
N ILE A 585 -5.91 42.75 -9.87
CA ILE A 585 -6.30 41.57 -9.10
C ILE A 585 -5.91 40.28 -9.84
N ALA A 586 -6.12 40.19 -11.16
CA ALA A 586 -5.69 39.05 -11.95
C ALA A 586 -4.17 38.82 -11.88
N ALA A 587 -3.38 39.90 -11.82
CA ALA A 587 -1.93 39.82 -11.61
C ALA A 587 -1.58 39.24 -10.23
N ASP A 588 -2.24 39.70 -9.18
CA ASP A 588 -2.06 39.19 -7.81
C ASP A 588 -2.43 37.70 -7.71
N ILE A 589 -3.51 37.27 -8.38
CA ILE A 589 -3.90 35.85 -8.46
C ILE A 589 -2.86 35.02 -9.25
N SER A 590 -2.23 35.55 -10.30
CA SER A 590 -1.12 34.83 -10.97
C SER A 590 0.04 34.59 -10.02
N THR A 591 0.48 35.63 -9.29
CA THR A 591 1.61 35.54 -8.35
C THR A 591 1.29 34.71 -7.10
N LEU A 592 0.05 34.73 -6.60
CA LEU A 592 -0.40 33.77 -5.60
C LEU A 592 -0.42 32.35 -6.17
N SER A 593 -0.86 32.18 -7.41
CA SER A 593 -0.91 30.88 -8.08
C SER A 593 0.48 30.30 -8.31
N GLU A 594 1.48 31.13 -8.68
CA GLU A 594 2.89 30.76 -8.74
C GLU A 594 3.37 30.23 -7.38
N ARG A 595 3.23 31.02 -6.30
CA ARG A 595 3.57 30.61 -4.92
C ARG A 595 2.84 29.36 -4.39
N VAL A 596 1.74 28.95 -5.03
CA VAL A 596 0.97 27.75 -4.66
C VAL A 596 1.32 26.55 -5.55
N ARG A 597 1.85 26.74 -6.77
CA ARG A 597 2.46 25.65 -7.55
C ARG A 597 3.69 25.10 -6.83
N ASP A 598 4.49 26.00 -6.24
CA ASP A 598 5.72 25.70 -5.49
C ASP A 598 5.49 24.95 -4.15
N LEU A 599 4.25 24.53 -3.86
CA LEU A 599 3.96 23.68 -2.70
C LEU A 599 4.04 22.20 -3.09
N GLU A 600 4.88 21.48 -2.35
CA GLU A 600 5.12 20.05 -2.50
C GLU A 600 4.85 19.27 -1.19
N THR A 601 4.65 17.96 -1.34
CA THR A 601 4.73 16.99 -0.24
C THR A 601 5.51 15.76 -0.71
N GLU A 602 6.20 15.09 0.21
CA GLU A 602 6.75 13.77 -0.07
C GLU A 602 5.65 12.70 0.02
N ALA A 603 5.69 11.74 -0.89
CA ALA A 603 4.87 10.54 -0.89
C ALA A 603 5.75 9.30 -0.74
N SER A 604 5.55 8.52 0.32
CA SER A 604 6.16 7.18 0.47
C SER A 604 5.75 6.29 -0.69
N MET A 605 6.74 5.63 -1.30
CA MET A 605 6.49 4.70 -2.38
C MET A 605 6.06 3.32 -1.88
N ALA A 606 6.49 2.89 -0.69
CA ALA A 606 5.98 1.68 -0.05
C ALA A 606 4.45 1.78 0.11
N ASP A 607 3.99 2.88 0.69
CA ASP A 607 2.57 3.23 0.87
C ASP A 607 1.85 3.38 -0.49
N ALA A 608 2.56 3.80 -1.55
CA ALA A 608 1.98 3.89 -2.90
C ALA A 608 1.80 2.51 -3.57
N ALA A 609 2.65 1.53 -3.23
CA ALA A 609 2.52 0.14 -3.70
C ALA A 609 1.28 -0.57 -3.12
N VAL A 610 0.90 -0.23 -1.89
CA VAL A 610 -0.32 -0.72 -1.21
C VAL A 610 -1.52 0.24 -1.34
N GLY A 611 -1.39 1.34 -2.08
CA GLY A 611 -2.46 2.33 -2.28
C GLY A 611 -2.81 3.21 -1.07
N GLU A 612 -2.10 3.06 0.05
CA GLU A 612 -2.33 3.77 1.31
C GLU A 612 -1.84 5.23 1.28
N SER A 613 -0.89 5.60 0.41
CA SER A 613 -0.32 6.97 0.40
C SER A 613 -1.33 8.03 -0.06
N THR A 614 -1.35 9.20 0.58
CA THR A 614 -2.44 10.19 0.51
C THR A 614 -2.11 11.57 -0.10
N PRO A 615 -1.07 11.77 -0.94
CA PRO A 615 -0.43 13.08 -1.13
C PRO A 615 -1.34 14.24 -1.52
N TYR A 616 -2.44 14.03 -2.26
CA TYR A 616 -3.38 15.12 -2.57
C TYR A 616 -4.22 15.58 -1.36
N GLY A 617 -4.49 14.68 -0.40
CA GLY A 617 -5.05 15.06 0.91
C GLY A 617 -4.02 15.80 1.76
N ASP A 618 -2.76 15.36 1.73
CA ASP A 618 -1.66 15.97 2.48
C ASP A 618 -1.33 17.37 1.94
N LEU A 619 -1.34 17.55 0.62
CA LEU A 619 -1.27 18.86 -0.04
C LEU A 619 -2.48 19.74 0.30
N ALA A 620 -3.70 19.19 0.35
CA ALA A 620 -4.88 19.95 0.75
C ALA A 620 -4.78 20.45 2.20
N ALA A 621 -4.22 19.65 3.11
CA ALA A 621 -3.86 20.07 4.47
C ALA A 621 -2.74 21.13 4.46
N ALA A 622 -1.66 20.91 3.71
CA ALA A 622 -0.54 21.84 3.59
C ALA A 622 -0.93 23.22 3.03
N VAL A 623 -1.95 23.30 2.18
CA VAL A 623 -2.56 24.55 1.70
C VAL A 623 -3.48 25.17 2.75
N ARG A 624 -4.26 24.37 3.51
CA ARG A 624 -5.11 24.84 4.62
C ARG A 624 -4.30 25.48 5.74
N ASP A 625 -3.23 24.83 6.20
CA ASP A 625 -2.36 25.32 7.26
C ASP A 625 -1.67 26.65 6.88
N ARG A 626 -1.43 26.85 5.58
CA ARG A 626 -0.87 28.08 5.01
C ARG A 626 -1.92 29.10 4.57
N ARG A 627 -3.22 28.77 4.60
CA ARG A 627 -4.33 29.59 4.02
C ARG A 627 -4.36 31.01 4.57
N ASP A 628 -4.04 31.19 5.85
CA ASP A 628 -3.97 32.50 6.51
C ASP A 628 -2.85 33.39 5.95
N ALA A 629 -1.65 32.82 5.73
CA ALA A 629 -0.50 33.52 5.17
C ALA A 629 -0.52 33.64 3.63
N LEU A 630 -1.34 32.84 2.96
CA LEU A 630 -1.55 32.90 1.51
C LEU A 630 -2.65 33.92 1.15
N ARG A 631 -3.77 33.96 1.89
CA ARG A 631 -4.85 34.93 1.63
C ARG A 631 -4.44 36.37 1.92
N ASP A 632 -3.53 36.57 2.87
CA ASP A 632 -2.90 37.87 3.19
C ASP A 632 -3.94 38.99 3.43
N ALA A 633 -4.92 38.68 4.29
CA ALA A 633 -6.06 39.56 4.58
C ALA A 633 -5.65 40.65 5.59
N PRO A 634 -5.82 41.95 5.27
CA PRO A 634 -5.48 43.04 6.18
C PRO A 634 -6.55 43.17 7.30
N ARG A 635 -6.21 43.91 8.36
CA ARG A 635 -7.14 44.16 9.50
C ARG A 635 -8.24 45.18 9.19
N ARG A 636 -8.10 45.90 8.08
CA ARG A 636 -9.01 46.87 7.46
C ARG A 636 -8.73 46.79 5.97
N TYR A 637 -9.77 46.83 5.14
CA TYR A 637 -9.63 46.86 3.69
C TYR A 637 -9.56 48.30 3.18
N ASP A 638 -8.59 48.58 2.33
CA ASP A 638 -8.37 49.92 1.75
C ASP A 638 -9.16 50.09 0.44
N GLY A 639 -10.47 49.90 0.55
CA GLY A 639 -11.47 50.06 -0.50
C GLY A 639 -12.21 48.77 -0.85
N ALA A 640 -13.34 48.89 -1.55
CA ALA A 640 -14.08 47.73 -2.07
C ALA A 640 -13.26 46.88 -3.05
N VAL A 641 -12.31 47.50 -3.76
CA VAL A 641 -11.33 46.83 -4.65
C VAL A 641 -10.31 46.01 -3.86
N ASP A 642 -9.83 46.51 -2.72
CA ASP A 642 -8.89 45.82 -1.84
C ASP A 642 -9.52 44.56 -1.22
N ARG A 643 -10.76 44.69 -0.74
CA ARG A 643 -11.59 43.54 -0.31
C ARG A 643 -11.82 42.55 -1.45
N GLY A 644 -12.09 43.04 -2.67
CA GLY A 644 -12.24 42.22 -3.88
C GLY A 644 -11.00 41.41 -4.24
N ARG A 645 -9.79 41.95 -4.02
CA ARG A 645 -8.53 41.20 -4.16
C ARG A 645 -8.49 40.02 -3.19
N VAL A 646 -8.74 40.27 -1.91
CA VAL A 646 -8.70 39.22 -0.87
C VAL A 646 -9.79 38.17 -1.09
N ALA A 647 -10.99 38.57 -1.54
CA ALA A 647 -12.04 37.64 -1.96
C ALA A 647 -11.58 36.70 -3.09
N ALA A 648 -10.91 37.23 -4.12
CA ALA A 648 -10.36 36.43 -5.20
C ALA A 648 -9.23 35.49 -4.74
N ARG A 649 -8.39 35.92 -3.79
CA ARG A 649 -7.34 35.05 -3.18
C ARG A 649 -7.95 33.91 -2.37
N VAL A 650 -9.02 34.16 -1.61
CA VAL A 650 -9.76 33.12 -0.89
C VAL A 650 -10.42 32.15 -1.88
N ALA A 651 -11.13 32.66 -2.89
CA ALA A 651 -11.73 31.82 -3.94
C ALA A 651 -10.69 30.95 -4.66
N TYR A 652 -9.46 31.45 -4.86
CA TYR A 652 -8.37 30.69 -5.44
C TYR A 652 -7.91 29.55 -4.53
N LEU A 653 -7.63 29.83 -3.26
CA LEU A 653 -7.16 28.82 -2.30
C LEU A 653 -8.22 27.73 -2.07
N ASP A 654 -9.49 28.11 -1.97
CA ASP A 654 -10.59 27.17 -1.77
C ASP A 654 -10.84 26.33 -3.03
N ALA A 655 -10.66 26.90 -4.23
CA ALA A 655 -10.70 26.15 -5.49
C ALA A 655 -9.48 25.23 -5.71
N VAL A 656 -8.31 25.53 -5.12
CA VAL A 656 -7.16 24.60 -5.06
C VAL A 656 -7.46 23.45 -4.12
N ILE A 657 -7.93 23.75 -2.91
CA ILE A 657 -8.26 22.74 -1.89
C ILE A 657 -9.31 21.76 -2.43
N GLY A 658 -10.43 22.26 -2.97
CA GLY A 658 -11.49 21.39 -3.51
C GLY A 658 -11.09 20.54 -4.72
N GLU A 659 -10.14 21.02 -5.54
CA GLU A 659 -9.59 20.22 -6.65
C GLU A 659 -8.60 19.15 -6.14
N LEU A 660 -7.77 19.47 -5.13
CA LEU A 660 -6.90 18.49 -4.47
C LEU A 660 -7.70 17.40 -3.72
N GLU A 661 -8.82 17.75 -3.11
CA GLU A 661 -9.71 16.77 -2.47
C GLU A 661 -10.38 15.85 -3.51
N SER A 662 -10.87 16.40 -4.62
CA SER A 662 -11.34 15.58 -5.75
C SER A 662 -10.25 14.62 -6.24
N ALA A 663 -9.02 15.11 -6.43
CA ALA A 663 -7.89 14.28 -6.84
C ALA A 663 -7.49 13.22 -5.80
N SER A 664 -7.69 13.48 -4.50
CA SER A 664 -7.50 12.51 -3.42
C SER A 664 -8.50 11.37 -3.50
N ASP A 665 -9.77 11.67 -3.75
CA ASP A 665 -10.84 10.67 -3.83
C ASP A 665 -10.80 9.89 -5.16
N ASP A 666 -10.52 10.56 -6.29
CA ASP A 666 -10.22 9.93 -7.58
C ASP A 666 -9.00 8.98 -7.46
N ARG A 667 -7.95 9.37 -6.73
CA ARG A 667 -6.79 8.51 -6.43
C ARG A 667 -7.20 7.29 -5.60
N LYS A 668 -7.99 7.44 -4.53
CA LYS A 668 -8.42 6.30 -3.69
C LYS A 668 -9.22 5.29 -4.51
N ALA A 669 -10.19 5.77 -5.29
CA ALA A 669 -10.99 4.93 -6.18
C ALA A 669 -10.13 4.19 -7.22
N ALA A 670 -9.16 4.88 -7.83
CA ALA A 670 -8.23 4.27 -8.78
C ALA A 670 -7.27 3.26 -8.14
N SER A 671 -6.76 3.55 -6.93
CA SER A 671 -5.79 2.70 -6.23
C SER A 671 -6.45 1.41 -5.74
N ASN A 672 -7.61 1.51 -5.09
CA ASN A 672 -8.41 0.34 -4.71
C ASN A 672 -8.73 -0.50 -5.95
N GLY A 673 -9.22 0.14 -7.02
CA GLY A 673 -9.51 -0.57 -8.28
C GLY A 673 -8.29 -1.25 -8.91
N VAL A 674 -7.05 -0.75 -8.73
CA VAL A 674 -5.84 -1.49 -9.14
C VAL A 674 -5.60 -2.68 -8.22
N LEU A 675 -5.63 -2.50 -6.89
CA LEU A 675 -5.37 -3.56 -5.91
C LEU A 675 -6.38 -4.71 -6.00
N ASP A 676 -7.68 -4.40 -6.12
CA ASP A 676 -8.75 -5.38 -6.32
C ASP A 676 -8.45 -6.25 -7.56
N ARG A 677 -8.13 -5.63 -8.70
CA ARG A 677 -7.79 -6.34 -9.95
C ARG A 677 -6.44 -7.07 -9.91
N VAL A 678 -5.54 -6.75 -8.98
CA VAL A 678 -4.28 -7.49 -8.75
C VAL A 678 -4.55 -8.71 -7.87
N ASN A 679 -5.33 -8.55 -6.80
CA ASN A 679 -5.78 -9.64 -5.94
C ASN A 679 -6.61 -10.68 -6.74
N ASP A 680 -7.61 -10.22 -7.51
CA ASP A 680 -8.47 -11.05 -8.37
C ASP A 680 -7.66 -11.82 -9.43
N ALA A 681 -6.68 -11.18 -10.08
CA ALA A 681 -5.91 -11.79 -11.16
C ALA A 681 -4.89 -12.84 -10.67
N PHE A 682 -4.50 -12.80 -9.39
CA PHE A 682 -3.46 -13.65 -8.83
C PHE A 682 -3.95 -14.68 -7.80
N GLY A 683 -5.16 -14.51 -7.26
CA GLY A 683 -5.84 -15.50 -6.40
C GLY A 683 -5.10 -15.82 -5.10
N GLY A 684 -4.29 -14.88 -4.61
CA GLY A 684 -3.41 -15.03 -3.44
C GLY A 684 -3.95 -14.36 -2.17
N PRO A 685 -3.18 -14.39 -1.06
CA PRO A 685 -3.43 -13.50 0.08
C PRO A 685 -3.27 -12.02 -0.32
N PRO A 686 -3.92 -11.06 0.37
CA PRO A 686 -3.89 -9.65 -0.01
C PRO A 686 -2.47 -9.08 -0.05
N VAL A 687 -2.17 -8.27 -1.07
CA VAL A 687 -0.84 -7.63 -1.26
C VAL A 687 -0.31 -6.94 0.00
N GLY A 688 -1.18 -6.21 0.72
CA GLY A 688 -0.81 -5.53 1.98
C GLY A 688 -0.39 -6.50 3.10
N GLU A 689 -1.01 -7.68 3.19
CA GLU A 689 -0.61 -8.71 4.17
C GLU A 689 0.73 -9.36 3.79
N VAL A 690 0.98 -9.56 2.49
CA VAL A 690 2.26 -10.08 1.99
C VAL A 690 3.41 -9.09 2.25
N ILE A 691 3.15 -7.79 2.12
CA ILE A 691 4.12 -6.74 2.45
C ILE A 691 4.32 -6.65 3.97
N ALA A 692 3.24 -6.65 4.77
CA ALA A 692 3.33 -6.65 6.22
C ALA A 692 3.98 -7.91 6.79
N SER A 693 3.95 -9.05 6.06
CA SER A 693 4.64 -10.27 6.48
C SER A 693 6.14 -10.28 6.20
N ARG A 694 6.69 -9.25 5.52
CA ARG A 694 8.13 -9.07 5.27
C ARG A 694 8.89 -8.62 6.53
N GLU A 695 9.04 -9.54 7.49
CA GLU A 695 10.06 -9.40 8.53
C GLU A 695 11.39 -10.00 8.05
N ALA A 696 12.50 -9.30 8.31
CA ALA A 696 13.84 -9.85 8.08
C ALA A 696 14.02 -11.15 8.88
N ALA A 697 14.43 -12.23 8.20
CA ALA A 697 14.59 -13.52 8.85
C ALA A 697 15.77 -13.48 9.84
N ARG A 698 15.44 -13.61 11.13
CA ARG A 698 16.44 -13.75 12.18
C ARG A 698 17.07 -15.12 12.09
N ASP A 699 18.40 -15.20 12.06
CA ASP A 699 19.11 -16.48 12.17
C ASP A 699 18.73 -17.17 13.49
N PRO A 700 18.07 -18.34 13.44
CA PRO A 700 17.66 -19.07 14.63
C PRO A 700 18.83 -19.99 15.03
N GLY A 701 19.75 -19.43 15.83
CA GLY A 701 21.03 -20.06 16.16
C GLY A 701 20.98 -21.51 16.62
N THR A 702 22.10 -22.22 16.40
CA THR A 702 22.21 -23.69 16.41
C THR A 702 21.58 -24.38 17.62
N TYR A 703 20.60 -25.27 17.36
CA TYR A 703 19.93 -26.07 18.39
C TYR A 703 20.46 -27.51 18.43
N ALA A 704 21.24 -27.84 19.46
CA ALA A 704 21.55 -29.24 19.81
C ALA A 704 20.32 -29.92 20.45
N VAL A 705 20.22 -31.25 20.32
CA VAL A 705 19.06 -32.01 20.80
C VAL A 705 19.46 -32.94 21.95
N GLY A 706 19.11 -32.56 23.18
CA GLY A 706 19.06 -33.46 24.34
C GLY A 706 20.41 -33.79 25.00
N ASP A 707 20.97 -32.84 25.75
CA ASP A 707 22.29 -32.96 26.38
C ASP A 707 22.43 -34.11 27.41
N GLU A 708 21.32 -34.61 27.97
CA GLU A 708 21.28 -35.63 29.02
C GLU A 708 20.71 -36.99 28.55
N GLY A 709 20.69 -37.25 27.24
CA GLY A 709 20.14 -38.49 26.68
C GLY A 709 21.08 -39.71 26.76
N PRO A 710 20.55 -40.95 26.63
CA PRO A 710 21.37 -42.17 26.57
C PRO A 710 22.17 -42.28 25.26
N ALA A 711 21.95 -41.36 24.31
CA ALA A 711 22.73 -41.18 23.10
C ALA A 711 23.72 -39.99 23.19
N GLY A 712 23.69 -39.23 24.29
CA GLY A 712 24.29 -37.89 24.37
C GLY A 712 23.52 -36.85 23.54
N ALA A 713 24.12 -35.67 23.37
CA ALA A 713 23.59 -34.60 22.53
C ALA A 713 23.60 -35.02 21.04
N VAL A 714 22.41 -35.02 20.43
CA VAL A 714 22.24 -35.36 19.01
C VAL A 714 22.20 -34.09 18.16
N THR A 715 23.02 -34.09 17.11
CA THR A 715 23.01 -33.11 16.03
C THR A 715 22.55 -33.82 14.76
N PHE A 716 21.57 -33.25 14.07
CA PHE A 716 21.14 -33.71 12.76
C PHE A 716 21.84 -32.90 11.66
N ALA A 717 22.20 -33.54 10.56
CA ALA A 717 22.73 -32.90 9.36
C ALA A 717 21.81 -33.26 8.16
N PRO A 718 21.12 -32.28 7.56
CA PRO A 718 20.35 -32.49 6.33
C PRO A 718 21.28 -32.56 5.12
N GLU A 719 20.95 -33.43 4.18
CA GLU A 719 21.73 -33.71 2.98
C GLU A 719 20.75 -34.02 1.85
N GLY A 720 20.56 -33.06 0.94
CA GLY A 720 19.67 -33.18 -0.20
C GLY A 720 20.41 -33.62 -1.45
N SER A 721 19.75 -34.39 -2.31
CA SER A 721 20.24 -34.77 -3.63
C SER A 721 19.33 -34.21 -4.72
N PRO A 722 19.76 -33.18 -5.48
CA PRO A 722 20.92 -32.32 -5.24
C PRO A 722 20.66 -31.31 -4.11
N GLY A 723 21.70 -30.90 -3.37
CA GLY A 723 21.54 -29.99 -2.21
C GLY A 723 20.95 -28.62 -2.59
N TYR A 724 21.48 -28.05 -3.68
CA TYR A 724 20.89 -26.91 -4.39
C TYR A 724 20.00 -27.42 -5.53
N LEU A 725 18.75 -26.94 -5.62
CA LEU A 725 17.75 -27.29 -6.62
C LEU A 725 17.78 -26.27 -7.79
N PRO A 726 18.47 -26.55 -8.91
CA PRO A 726 18.41 -25.68 -10.09
C PRO A 726 17.10 -25.86 -10.88
N ARG A 727 16.70 -24.82 -11.64
CA ARG A 727 15.58 -24.89 -12.59
C ARG A 727 15.96 -25.52 -13.95
N THR A 728 17.27 -25.67 -14.19
CA THR A 728 17.84 -26.32 -15.37
C THR A 728 17.80 -27.83 -15.25
N ALA A 729 17.99 -28.52 -16.37
CA ALA A 729 18.12 -29.98 -16.37
C ALA A 729 19.34 -30.43 -15.55
N VAL A 730 19.15 -31.49 -14.76
CA VAL A 730 20.21 -32.21 -14.04
C VAL A 730 20.26 -33.66 -14.52
N ASP A 731 21.46 -34.16 -14.71
CA ASP A 731 21.73 -35.54 -15.09
C ASP A 731 21.55 -36.49 -13.89
N GLY A 732 20.77 -37.55 -14.04
CA GLY A 732 20.54 -38.55 -12.98
C GLY A 732 21.82 -39.25 -12.52
N GLU A 733 22.85 -39.36 -13.37
CA GLU A 733 24.16 -39.87 -12.95
C GLU A 733 24.84 -38.99 -11.88
N ARG A 734 24.35 -37.76 -11.65
CA ARG A 734 24.81 -36.83 -10.60
C ARG A 734 23.83 -36.71 -9.42
N VAL A 735 22.73 -37.46 -9.38
CA VAL A 735 21.64 -37.29 -8.40
C VAL A 735 21.22 -38.65 -7.83
N GLU A 736 21.57 -38.93 -6.57
CA GLU A 736 21.01 -40.06 -5.82
C GLU A 736 19.47 -39.94 -5.76
N GLY A 737 18.77 -41.06 -5.93
CA GLY A 737 17.30 -41.11 -6.06
C GLY A 737 16.75 -40.97 -7.48
N VAL A 738 17.58 -40.99 -8.54
CA VAL A 738 17.13 -40.88 -9.94
C VAL A 738 17.72 -41.98 -10.83
N ASP A 739 16.88 -42.93 -11.27
CA ASP A 739 17.28 -43.98 -12.20
C ASP A 739 17.47 -43.45 -13.63
N GLY A 740 18.74 -43.23 -14.01
CA GLY A 740 19.22 -43.22 -15.41
C GLY A 740 18.59 -42.20 -16.36
N THR A 741 18.00 -41.12 -15.84
CA THR A 741 17.24 -40.13 -16.61
C THR A 741 17.52 -38.69 -16.14
N THR A 742 17.13 -37.70 -16.93
CA THR A 742 17.25 -36.28 -16.57
C THR A 742 16.15 -35.87 -15.59
N THR A 743 16.50 -35.15 -14.53
CA THR A 743 15.55 -34.57 -13.57
C THR A 743 15.54 -33.03 -13.64
N ARG A 744 14.44 -32.41 -13.19
CA ARG A 744 14.28 -30.96 -12.99
C ARG A 744 13.78 -30.69 -11.56
N PRO A 745 14.69 -30.53 -10.58
CA PRO A 745 14.35 -30.51 -9.16
C PRO A 745 13.66 -29.22 -8.70
N LEU A 746 13.71 -28.14 -9.49
CA LEU A 746 12.94 -26.92 -9.26
C LEU A 746 12.15 -26.52 -10.52
N ALA A 747 10.88 -26.18 -10.32
CA ALA A 747 10.03 -25.55 -11.31
C ALA A 747 9.56 -24.18 -10.80
N ALA A 748 9.68 -23.14 -11.63
CA ALA A 748 9.30 -21.77 -11.30
C ALA A 748 8.42 -21.15 -12.40
N ARG A 749 7.46 -20.34 -11.96
CA ARG A 749 6.61 -19.50 -12.82
C ARG A 749 6.55 -18.10 -12.25
N ASN A 750 6.80 -17.12 -13.10
CA ASN A 750 6.78 -15.70 -12.78
C ASN A 750 5.83 -14.99 -13.74
N VAL A 751 4.66 -14.56 -13.25
CA VAL A 751 3.66 -13.83 -14.04
C VAL A 751 3.71 -12.35 -13.67
N ASN A 752 4.17 -11.50 -14.58
CA ASN A 752 4.15 -10.06 -14.43
C ASN A 752 2.77 -9.49 -14.83
N TYR A 753 2.25 -8.56 -14.03
CA TYR A 753 0.95 -7.94 -14.25
C TYR A 753 0.91 -7.05 -15.51
N ALA A 754 1.97 -6.27 -15.75
CA ALA A 754 2.11 -5.31 -16.84
C ALA A 754 3.53 -5.31 -17.45
N THR A 755 3.72 -6.05 -18.55
CA THR A 755 4.98 -6.13 -19.32
C THR A 755 4.98 -5.29 -20.58
N LEU A 756 6.17 -5.01 -21.13
CA LEU A 756 6.35 -4.33 -22.39
C LEU A 756 7.10 -5.20 -23.42
N PRO A 757 6.66 -5.27 -24.69
CA PRO A 757 5.38 -4.78 -25.22
C PRO A 757 4.16 -5.54 -24.65
N TYR A 758 2.98 -4.93 -24.67
CA TYR A 758 1.73 -5.54 -24.20
C TYR A 758 1.14 -6.60 -25.16
N SER A 759 1.93 -7.12 -26.12
CA SER A 759 1.44 -7.84 -27.31
C SER A 759 0.71 -9.15 -27.05
N ASP A 760 0.99 -9.83 -25.95
CA ASP A 760 0.41 -11.14 -25.64
C ASP A 760 -1.01 -11.04 -25.03
N VAL A 761 -1.50 -9.84 -24.73
CA VAL A 761 -2.82 -9.63 -24.12
C VAL A 761 -3.94 -9.66 -25.17
N SER A 762 -4.12 -10.81 -25.83
CA SER A 762 -5.26 -11.12 -26.69
C SER A 762 -6.57 -11.41 -25.90
N GLY A 763 -6.67 -10.92 -24.65
CA GLY A 763 -7.62 -11.39 -23.64
C GLY A 763 -8.23 -10.29 -22.75
N GLY A 764 -8.88 -9.29 -23.34
CA GLY A 764 -10.04 -8.55 -22.79
C GLY A 764 -9.89 -7.75 -21.48
N ILE A 765 -8.74 -7.77 -20.82
CA ILE A 765 -8.47 -7.06 -19.57
C ILE A 765 -7.74 -5.74 -19.83
N ALA A 766 -6.75 -5.70 -20.74
CA ALA A 766 -6.01 -4.47 -21.07
C ALA A 766 -6.91 -3.35 -21.63
N ASP A 767 -7.83 -3.70 -22.55
CA ASP A 767 -8.78 -2.79 -23.22
C ASP A 767 -9.60 -1.90 -22.26
N ARG A 768 -9.76 -2.32 -21.01
CA ARG A 768 -10.64 -1.69 -20.03
C ARG A 768 -9.89 -0.87 -18.96
N ILE A 769 -8.55 -0.79 -19.02
CA ILE A 769 -7.73 -0.25 -17.92
C ILE A 769 -6.89 0.97 -18.32
N LEU A 770 -6.24 0.98 -19.49
CA LEU A 770 -5.25 2.02 -19.83
C LEU A 770 -5.60 2.91 -21.03
N GLY A 771 -6.58 2.53 -21.86
CA GLY A 771 -6.70 3.07 -23.22
C GLY A 771 -5.79 2.32 -24.19
N THR A 772 -5.77 2.76 -25.46
CA THR A 772 -5.17 1.99 -26.56
C THR A 772 -3.71 2.33 -26.85
N ASP A 773 -2.94 1.29 -27.18
CA ASP A 773 -1.64 1.29 -27.86
C ASP A 773 -0.39 1.75 -27.06
N ASP A 774 0.74 1.09 -27.33
CA ASP A 774 2.07 1.41 -26.80
C ASP A 774 2.48 2.84 -27.21
N THR A 775 2.22 3.84 -26.36
CA THR A 775 2.40 5.25 -26.73
C THR A 775 2.99 6.13 -25.61
N VAL A 776 3.96 6.97 -25.97
CA VAL A 776 4.73 7.82 -25.05
C VAL A 776 4.25 9.28 -25.07
N ARG A 777 4.55 10.03 -23.99
CA ARG A 777 4.24 11.47 -23.92
C ARG A 777 5.08 12.27 -24.92
N LEU A 778 4.48 13.30 -25.52
CA LEU A 778 5.10 14.12 -26.56
C LEU A 778 6.47 14.70 -26.19
N GLY A 779 6.65 15.20 -24.95
CA GLY A 779 7.96 15.68 -24.48
C GLY A 779 9.05 14.61 -24.32
N VAL A 780 8.67 13.33 -24.13
CA VAL A 780 9.62 12.20 -24.11
C VAL A 780 10.10 11.90 -25.52
N ALA A 781 9.16 11.83 -26.48
CA ALA A 781 9.49 11.72 -27.90
C ALA A 781 10.34 12.89 -28.40
N GLY A 782 10.08 14.11 -27.92
CA GLY A 782 10.93 15.30 -28.16
C GLY A 782 12.36 15.13 -27.66
N ARG A 783 12.56 14.64 -26.42
CA ARG A 783 13.90 14.36 -25.86
C ARG A 783 14.64 13.25 -26.61
N SER A 784 13.96 12.20 -27.05
CA SER A 784 14.56 11.19 -27.94
C SER A 784 14.91 11.74 -29.32
N LEU A 785 14.11 12.66 -29.87
CA LEU A 785 14.41 13.33 -31.14
C LEU A 785 15.67 14.19 -31.02
N LEU A 786 15.78 14.99 -29.96
CA LEU A 786 16.99 15.79 -29.65
C LEU A 786 18.23 14.91 -29.41
N ALA A 787 18.09 13.77 -28.73
CA ALA A 787 19.18 12.82 -28.51
C ALA A 787 19.66 12.16 -29.82
N ALA A 788 18.75 11.92 -30.77
CA ALA A 788 19.08 11.44 -32.11
C ALA A 788 19.74 12.51 -32.97
N ASP A 789 19.30 13.76 -32.88
CA ASP A 789 19.97 14.89 -33.54
C ASP A 789 21.40 15.12 -32.98
N GLU A 790 21.60 14.98 -31.66
CA GLU A 790 22.95 15.00 -31.06
C GLU A 790 23.82 13.82 -31.54
N ALA A 791 23.23 12.63 -31.69
CA ALA A 791 23.93 11.44 -32.19
C ALA A 791 24.31 11.57 -33.67
N LEU A 792 23.40 12.06 -34.53
CA LEU A 792 23.65 12.32 -35.95
C LEU A 792 24.63 13.49 -36.19
N ALA A 793 24.71 14.44 -35.26
CA ALA A 793 25.77 15.46 -35.25
C ALA A 793 27.14 14.90 -34.78
N ALA A 794 27.17 13.72 -34.15
CA ALA A 794 28.36 13.09 -33.61
C ALA A 794 28.95 11.97 -34.48
N ALA A 795 28.12 11.29 -35.28
CA ALA A 795 28.50 10.32 -36.31
C ALA A 795 27.41 10.26 -37.40
N ASP A 796 27.82 9.94 -38.63
CA ASP A 796 26.92 9.89 -39.79
C ASP A 796 26.37 8.46 -39.96
N ASP A 797 25.04 8.29 -39.86
CA ASP A 797 24.35 7.01 -39.86
C ASP A 797 22.97 7.15 -40.56
N ASP A 798 22.71 6.31 -41.57
CA ASP A 798 21.51 6.42 -42.41
C ASP A 798 20.28 5.72 -41.82
N ASP A 799 20.45 4.68 -40.98
CA ASP A 799 19.35 3.97 -40.35
C ASP A 799 18.78 4.79 -39.18
N LEU A 800 19.66 5.35 -38.32
CA LEU A 800 19.25 6.34 -37.32
C LEU A 800 18.61 7.57 -37.97
N ARG A 801 19.10 8.01 -39.13
CA ARG A 801 18.50 9.13 -39.89
C ARG A 801 17.09 8.78 -40.38
N ALA A 802 16.84 7.55 -40.83
CA ALA A 802 15.52 7.09 -41.21
C ALA A 802 14.56 7.04 -40.00
N ASP A 803 15.00 6.45 -38.88
CA ASP A 803 14.24 6.39 -37.63
C ASP A 803 13.93 7.77 -37.05
N ARG A 804 14.93 8.66 -36.99
CA ARG A 804 14.77 10.06 -36.54
C ARG A 804 13.71 10.77 -37.38
N ASN A 805 13.74 10.62 -38.71
CA ASN A 805 12.74 11.21 -39.60
C ASN A 805 11.34 10.62 -39.39
N ALA A 806 11.24 9.31 -39.13
CA ALA A 806 9.97 8.66 -38.81
C ALA A 806 9.40 9.13 -37.46
N LEU A 807 10.26 9.34 -36.45
CA LEU A 807 9.89 9.93 -35.16
C LEU A 807 9.47 11.40 -35.31
N ALA A 808 10.22 12.20 -36.08
CA ALA A 808 9.92 13.61 -36.34
C ALA A 808 8.51 13.78 -36.91
N GLY A 809 8.13 12.98 -37.91
CA GLY A 809 6.79 13.02 -38.50
C GLY A 809 5.65 12.60 -37.55
N ARG A 810 5.96 11.87 -36.47
CA ARG A 810 4.98 11.55 -35.40
C ARG A 810 4.89 12.66 -34.36
N VAL A 811 6.03 13.26 -34.00
CA VAL A 811 6.10 14.44 -33.12
C VAL A 811 5.37 15.62 -33.74
N ASP A 812 5.59 15.91 -35.03
CA ASP A 812 4.91 16.95 -35.79
C ASP A 812 3.39 16.74 -35.85
N ALA A 813 2.93 15.55 -36.26
CA ALA A 813 1.51 15.22 -36.30
C ALA A 813 0.83 15.25 -34.91
N SER A 814 1.60 15.10 -33.83
CA SER A 814 1.11 15.24 -32.45
C SER A 814 1.07 16.71 -32.02
N LEU A 815 2.09 17.50 -32.36
CA LEU A 815 2.13 18.95 -32.15
C LEU A 815 0.96 19.64 -32.85
N GLY A 816 0.66 19.30 -34.11
CA GLY A 816 -0.51 19.83 -34.83
C GLY A 816 -1.85 19.57 -34.12
N ARG A 817 -1.98 18.46 -33.38
CA ARG A 817 -3.18 18.16 -32.58
C ARG A 817 -3.23 18.91 -31.24
N VAL A 818 -2.07 19.33 -30.71
CA VAL A 818 -2.00 20.30 -29.60
C VAL A 818 -2.38 21.68 -30.12
N ASP A 819 -1.90 22.06 -31.30
CA ASP A 819 -2.22 23.33 -31.96
C ASP A 819 -3.71 23.46 -32.26
N ASP A 820 -4.33 22.43 -32.85
CA ASP A 820 -5.78 22.35 -33.04
C ASP A 820 -6.51 22.61 -31.71
N ALA A 821 -6.14 21.91 -30.63
CA ALA A 821 -6.77 22.08 -29.32
C ALA A 821 -6.56 23.48 -28.70
N LEU A 822 -5.42 24.13 -28.98
CA LEU A 822 -5.15 25.51 -28.55
C LEU A 822 -5.92 26.53 -29.39
N GLN A 823 -5.98 26.37 -30.73
CA GLN A 823 -6.82 27.19 -31.61
C GLN A 823 -8.30 27.08 -31.23
N ASP A 824 -8.74 25.87 -30.88
CA ASP A 824 -10.10 25.57 -30.42
C ASP A 824 -10.41 26.14 -29.03
N ARG A 825 -9.38 26.45 -28.22
CA ARG A 825 -9.54 27.18 -26.95
C ARG A 825 -9.47 28.70 -27.12
N LEU A 826 -8.56 29.20 -27.96
CA LEU A 826 -8.50 30.59 -28.40
C LEU A 826 -9.85 31.03 -28.99
N ALA A 827 -10.46 30.19 -29.83
CA ALA A 827 -11.78 30.43 -30.44
C ALA A 827 -12.94 30.57 -29.45
N LYS A 828 -12.76 30.12 -28.19
CA LYS A 828 -13.78 30.15 -27.13
C LYS A 828 -13.51 31.27 -26.11
N ARG A 829 -12.41 32.01 -26.24
CA ARG A 829 -11.89 32.97 -25.24
C ARG A 829 -11.33 34.26 -25.83
N THR A 830 -11.34 34.42 -27.14
CA THR A 830 -10.84 35.60 -27.86
C THR A 830 -11.65 35.80 -29.13
N ASP A 831 -11.86 37.05 -29.55
CA ASP A 831 -12.55 37.39 -30.81
C ASP A 831 -11.64 37.26 -32.06
N LEU A 832 -10.46 36.63 -31.91
CA LEU A 832 -9.50 36.42 -32.99
C LEU A 832 -10.13 35.60 -34.12
N SER A 833 -9.97 36.06 -35.37
CA SER A 833 -10.37 35.32 -36.57
C SER A 833 -9.63 33.98 -36.69
N ARG A 834 -10.09 33.08 -37.57
CA ARG A 834 -9.41 31.80 -37.79
C ARG A 834 -7.97 32.03 -38.28
N GLU A 835 -7.79 32.95 -39.21
CA GLU A 835 -6.48 33.35 -39.75
C GLU A 835 -5.57 33.90 -38.64
N GLN A 836 -6.11 34.74 -37.74
CA GLN A 836 -5.34 35.29 -36.62
C GLN A 836 -4.94 34.21 -35.60
N ARG A 837 -5.84 33.27 -35.25
CA ARG A 837 -5.52 32.17 -34.33
C ARG A 837 -4.47 31.22 -34.90
N ASN A 838 -4.51 30.94 -36.20
CA ASN A 838 -3.47 30.20 -36.89
C ASN A 838 -2.13 30.95 -36.83
N ALA A 839 -2.11 32.23 -37.21
CA ALA A 839 -0.88 33.05 -37.22
C ALA A 839 -0.24 33.20 -35.83
N VAL A 840 -1.04 33.31 -34.76
CA VAL A 840 -0.55 33.32 -33.36
C VAL A 840 0.20 32.02 -33.03
N VAL A 841 -0.38 30.87 -33.36
CA VAL A 841 0.19 29.55 -33.04
C VAL A 841 1.41 29.25 -33.90
N GLU A 842 1.37 29.61 -35.19
CA GLU A 842 2.48 29.48 -36.15
C GLU A 842 3.66 30.42 -35.83
N SER A 843 3.39 31.65 -35.40
CA SER A 843 4.42 32.60 -34.95
C SER A 843 5.16 32.05 -33.73
N VAL A 844 4.45 31.50 -32.74
CA VAL A 844 5.08 30.91 -31.55
C VAL A 844 5.74 29.57 -31.85
N ALA A 845 5.21 28.79 -32.80
CA ALA A 845 5.84 27.55 -33.25
C ALA A 845 7.22 27.78 -33.90
N SER A 846 7.38 28.89 -34.64
CA SER A 846 8.63 29.25 -35.33
C SER A 846 9.69 29.93 -34.44
N GLU A 847 9.43 30.10 -33.14
CA GLU A 847 10.43 30.53 -32.14
C GLU A 847 11.33 29.39 -31.61
N TYR A 848 11.07 28.14 -32.00
CA TYR A 848 11.81 26.97 -31.51
C TYR A 848 12.74 26.41 -32.59
N ASP A 849 14.00 26.17 -32.23
CA ASP A 849 15.03 25.69 -33.19
C ASP A 849 14.73 24.31 -33.78
N SER A 850 13.94 23.47 -33.10
CA SER A 850 13.48 22.18 -33.62
C SER A 850 12.09 21.75 -33.12
N LEU A 851 11.53 20.75 -33.81
CA LEU A 851 10.35 19.99 -33.34
C LEU A 851 10.59 19.32 -31.97
N GLY A 852 11.84 18.95 -31.66
CA GLY A 852 12.21 18.34 -30.40
C GLY A 852 12.08 19.34 -29.25
N ASP A 853 12.67 20.52 -29.39
CA ASP A 853 12.59 21.60 -28.40
C ASP A 853 11.15 22.06 -28.17
N ARG A 854 10.38 22.19 -29.27
CA ARG A 854 8.95 22.53 -29.19
C ARG A 854 8.13 21.46 -28.47
N ALA A 855 8.39 20.18 -28.72
CA ALA A 855 7.73 19.08 -28.04
C ALA A 855 8.10 19.00 -26.55
N VAL A 856 9.34 19.37 -26.19
CA VAL A 856 9.79 19.53 -24.80
C VAL A 856 9.06 20.71 -24.13
N ALA A 857 9.03 21.89 -24.77
CA ALA A 857 8.33 23.07 -24.26
C ALA A 857 6.80 22.89 -24.13
N VAL A 858 6.20 21.99 -24.91
CA VAL A 858 4.81 21.53 -24.72
C VAL A 858 4.66 20.60 -23.51
N GLY A 859 5.62 19.71 -23.28
CA GLY A 859 5.64 18.82 -22.11
C GLY A 859 5.87 19.57 -20.79
N ASP A 860 6.80 20.52 -20.81
CA ASP A 860 7.22 21.31 -19.63
C ASP A 860 6.35 22.56 -19.42
N GLY A 861 5.35 22.78 -20.27
CA GLY A 861 4.29 23.78 -20.09
C GLY A 861 4.64 25.22 -20.46
N GLU A 862 5.80 25.47 -21.08
CA GLU A 862 6.21 26.79 -21.55
C GLU A 862 5.37 27.24 -22.78
N TYR A 863 5.17 26.34 -23.74
CA TYR A 863 4.49 26.64 -25.01
C TYR A 863 3.15 27.38 -24.86
N PRO A 864 2.18 26.93 -24.03
CA PRO A 864 0.91 27.65 -23.84
C PRO A 864 1.07 29.06 -23.24
N ASN A 865 2.15 29.36 -22.50
CA ASN A 865 2.39 30.72 -21.98
C ASN A 865 2.82 31.69 -23.09
N ARG A 866 3.64 31.23 -24.03
CA ARG A 866 4.01 32.00 -25.22
C ARG A 866 2.79 32.21 -26.12
N VAL A 867 2.02 31.17 -26.41
CA VAL A 867 0.77 31.25 -27.20
C VAL A 867 -0.25 32.22 -26.58
N ALA A 868 -0.45 32.18 -25.25
CA ALA A 868 -1.36 33.12 -24.58
C ALA A 868 -0.87 34.58 -24.65
N SER A 869 0.45 34.79 -24.60
CA SER A 869 1.05 36.13 -24.68
C SER A 869 0.99 36.71 -26.09
N GLU A 870 1.19 35.88 -27.11
CA GLU A 870 1.02 36.29 -28.51
C GLU A 870 -0.45 36.51 -28.89
N ALA A 871 -1.36 35.64 -28.43
CA ALA A 871 -2.79 35.83 -28.59
C ALA A 871 -3.27 37.17 -28.01
N ALA A 872 -2.74 37.56 -26.85
CA ALA A 872 -3.03 38.86 -26.26
C ALA A 872 -2.45 40.05 -27.05
N ARG A 873 -1.25 39.89 -27.64
CA ARG A 873 -0.63 40.90 -28.51
C ARG A 873 -1.46 41.13 -29.78
N VAL A 874 -1.93 40.07 -30.43
CA VAL A 874 -2.74 40.16 -31.66
C VAL A 874 -4.19 40.57 -31.36
N GLY A 875 -4.76 40.09 -30.26
CA GLY A 875 -6.14 40.37 -29.84
C GLY A 875 -6.34 41.69 -29.09
N SER A 876 -5.26 42.39 -28.72
CA SER A 876 -5.30 43.57 -27.82
C SER A 876 -5.98 43.30 -26.47
N LEU A 877 -5.80 42.09 -25.93
CA LEU A 877 -6.46 41.64 -24.69
C LEU A 877 -5.89 42.38 -23.46
N SER A 878 -6.74 42.58 -22.45
CA SER A 878 -6.34 43.08 -21.12
C SER A 878 -5.38 42.13 -20.40
N ARG A 879 -4.74 42.60 -19.32
CA ARG A 879 -3.84 41.74 -18.52
C ARG A 879 -4.62 40.60 -17.85
N ALA A 880 -5.85 40.84 -17.41
CA ALA A 880 -6.73 39.84 -16.82
C ALA A 880 -7.10 38.74 -17.83
N GLU A 881 -7.54 39.12 -19.03
CA GLU A 881 -7.87 38.18 -20.11
C GLU A 881 -6.65 37.34 -20.52
N ARG A 882 -5.46 37.97 -20.66
CA ARG A 882 -4.21 37.25 -20.98
C ARG A 882 -3.83 36.22 -19.92
N LEU A 883 -3.97 36.55 -18.63
CA LEU A 883 -3.63 35.64 -17.53
C LEU A 883 -4.65 34.50 -17.41
N GLY A 884 -5.95 34.81 -17.54
CA GLY A 884 -7.00 33.81 -17.63
C GLY A 884 -6.83 32.88 -18.84
N LEU A 885 -6.45 33.41 -20.00
CA LEU A 885 -6.12 32.63 -21.18
C LEU A 885 -4.91 31.72 -20.94
N ALA A 886 -3.83 32.22 -20.33
CA ALA A 886 -2.64 31.40 -20.03
C ALA A 886 -2.97 30.20 -19.12
N ALA A 887 -3.75 30.41 -18.05
CA ALA A 887 -4.24 29.32 -17.20
C ALA A 887 -5.04 28.27 -18.00
N HIS A 888 -5.92 28.73 -18.89
CA HIS A 888 -6.72 27.84 -19.74
C HIS A 888 -5.89 27.05 -20.75
N LEU A 889 -4.93 27.70 -21.42
CA LEU A 889 -4.07 27.02 -22.39
C LEU A 889 -3.19 25.96 -21.71
N ARG A 890 -2.67 26.20 -20.48
CA ARG A 890 -1.96 25.16 -19.71
C ARG A 890 -2.83 23.93 -19.43
N VAL A 891 -4.07 24.14 -18.98
CA VAL A 891 -5.02 23.04 -18.69
C VAL A 891 -5.35 22.27 -19.97
N GLU A 892 -5.64 22.96 -21.08
CA GLU A 892 -5.96 22.29 -22.35
C GLU A 892 -4.72 21.64 -23.00
N THR A 893 -3.50 22.19 -22.89
CA THR A 893 -2.26 21.54 -23.33
C THR A 893 -2.05 20.22 -22.58
N ARG A 894 -2.13 20.21 -21.24
CA ARG A 894 -2.00 18.96 -20.47
C ARG A 894 -3.13 17.98 -20.80
N LYS A 895 -4.35 18.46 -21.01
CA LYS A 895 -5.50 17.64 -21.42
C LYS A 895 -5.37 17.09 -22.84
N ALA A 896 -4.76 17.81 -23.77
CA ALA A 896 -4.48 17.35 -25.12
C ALA A 896 -3.35 16.33 -25.13
N ALA A 897 -2.19 16.66 -24.53
CA ALA A 897 -1.02 15.78 -24.42
C ALA A 897 -1.27 14.49 -23.59
N GLY A 898 -2.38 14.43 -22.83
CA GLY A 898 -2.84 13.21 -22.18
C GLY A 898 -3.57 12.22 -23.10
N ARG A 899 -4.21 12.70 -24.19
CA ARG A 899 -5.01 11.88 -25.11
C ARG A 899 -4.10 11.02 -25.97
N ASP A 900 -4.51 9.78 -26.19
CA ASP A 900 -3.80 8.78 -27.01
C ASP A 900 -3.56 9.30 -28.44
N ALA A 901 -4.52 10.07 -28.96
CA ALA A 901 -4.41 10.80 -30.21
C ALA A 901 -3.23 11.79 -30.32
N VAL A 902 -2.59 12.19 -29.22
CA VAL A 902 -1.46 13.14 -29.16
C VAL A 902 -0.18 12.44 -28.68
N ARG A 903 -0.26 11.17 -28.31
CA ARG A 903 0.90 10.37 -27.89
C ARG A 903 1.62 9.79 -29.09
N VAL A 904 2.93 9.58 -28.95
CA VAL A 904 3.79 9.07 -30.01
C VAL A 904 4.00 7.56 -29.81
N PRO A 905 3.71 6.69 -30.81
CA PRO A 905 3.86 5.25 -30.62
C PRO A 905 5.30 4.83 -30.32
N ALA A 906 5.45 4.04 -29.25
CA ALA A 906 6.70 3.61 -28.61
C ALA A 906 7.78 3.19 -29.62
N ARG A 907 7.45 2.28 -30.55
CA ARG A 907 8.34 1.75 -31.59
C ARG A 907 9.15 2.79 -32.38
N PHE A 908 8.60 3.99 -32.64
CA PHE A 908 9.33 5.05 -33.36
C PHE A 908 10.39 5.72 -32.48
N VAL A 909 10.17 5.71 -31.17
CA VAL A 909 11.05 6.25 -30.15
C VAL A 909 12.11 5.22 -29.77
N ASP A 910 11.73 3.95 -29.62
CA ASP A 910 12.62 2.86 -29.19
C ASP A 910 13.67 2.52 -30.26
N ALA A 911 13.28 2.49 -31.54
CA ALA A 911 14.22 2.28 -32.66
C ALA A 911 15.26 3.42 -32.73
N THR A 912 14.78 4.67 -32.84
CA THR A 912 15.58 5.91 -32.77
C THR A 912 16.54 5.92 -31.56
N THR A 913 16.05 5.54 -30.39
CA THR A 913 16.82 5.54 -29.13
C THR A 913 17.85 4.41 -29.10
N THR A 914 17.53 3.24 -29.65
CA THR A 914 18.44 2.10 -29.74
C THR A 914 19.60 2.38 -30.69
N ALA A 915 19.33 2.88 -31.90
CA ALA A 915 20.37 3.26 -32.85
C ALA A 915 21.27 4.39 -32.28
N SER A 916 20.68 5.41 -31.66
CA SER A 916 21.42 6.47 -30.93
C SER A 916 22.31 5.91 -29.80
N ARG A 917 21.85 4.85 -29.10
CA ARG A 917 22.60 4.18 -28.04
C ARG A 917 23.76 3.35 -28.59
N THR A 918 23.59 2.65 -29.71
CA THR A 918 24.67 1.89 -30.39
C THR A 918 25.79 2.83 -30.81
N ILE A 919 25.49 3.90 -31.55
CA ILE A 919 26.48 4.90 -31.99
C ILE A 919 27.24 5.52 -30.80
N ARG A 920 26.54 5.82 -29.69
CA ARG A 920 27.21 6.28 -28.46
C ARG A 920 28.04 5.20 -27.76
N ARG A 921 27.61 3.94 -27.76
CA ARG A 921 28.35 2.80 -27.20
C ARG A 921 29.65 2.58 -27.95
N ASP A 922 29.60 2.47 -29.27
CA ASP A 922 30.78 2.21 -30.12
C ASP A 922 31.81 3.34 -29.99
N ARG A 923 31.34 4.59 -29.80
CA ARG A 923 32.17 5.76 -29.52
C ARG A 923 32.76 5.80 -28.10
N VAL A 924 32.20 5.06 -27.14
CA VAL A 924 32.79 4.84 -25.82
C VAL A 924 33.78 3.67 -25.89
N GLU A 925 33.43 2.58 -26.57
CA GLU A 925 34.23 1.36 -26.71
C GLU A 925 35.56 1.65 -27.44
N SER A 926 35.51 2.36 -28.58
CA SER A 926 36.70 2.85 -29.29
C SER A 926 37.55 3.87 -28.50
N LYS A 927 36.96 4.60 -27.54
CA LYS A 927 37.68 5.47 -26.58
C LYS A 927 38.30 4.70 -25.41
N ILE A 928 37.84 3.48 -25.15
CA ILE A 928 38.38 2.56 -24.14
C ILE A 928 39.53 1.76 -24.72
N GLU A 929 39.38 1.19 -25.93
CA GLU A 929 40.49 0.50 -26.63
C GLU A 929 41.73 1.40 -26.77
N SER A 930 41.53 2.66 -27.18
CA SER A 930 42.59 3.67 -27.32
C SER A 930 43.20 4.13 -25.98
N ARG A 931 42.74 3.61 -24.82
CA ARG A 931 43.33 3.81 -23.49
C ARG A 931 43.60 2.52 -22.71
N ALA A 932 43.44 1.34 -23.30
CA ALA A 932 43.54 0.04 -22.62
C ALA A 932 44.97 -0.36 -22.19
N ARG A 933 45.59 0.40 -21.26
CA ARG A 933 46.93 0.05 -20.70
C ARG A 933 47.22 0.41 -19.24
N LYS A 934 46.28 1.01 -18.48
CA LYS A 934 46.21 0.96 -17.00
C LYS A 934 44.97 1.68 -16.43
N ALA A 935 44.61 1.30 -15.20
CA ALA A 935 43.50 1.80 -14.37
C ALA A 935 42.07 1.44 -14.87
N VAL A 936 41.46 0.44 -14.22
CA VAL A 936 40.04 0.05 -14.36
C VAL A 936 39.18 0.61 -13.22
N ALA A 937 39.80 1.15 -12.16
CA ALA A 937 39.15 1.46 -10.88
C ALA A 937 38.71 2.94 -10.68
N SER A 938 38.52 3.72 -11.76
CA SER A 938 38.05 5.12 -11.63
C SER A 938 37.46 5.69 -12.93
N VAL A 939 36.18 5.38 -13.19
CA VAL A 939 35.34 6.17 -14.11
C VAL A 939 34.26 6.84 -13.26
N PRO A 940 34.19 8.19 -13.18
CA PRO A 940 33.11 8.87 -12.49
C PRO A 940 31.76 8.65 -13.18
N ASP A 941 30.68 8.52 -12.41
CA ASP A 941 29.32 8.21 -12.89
C ASP A 941 28.81 9.19 -13.97
N GLU A 942 29.28 10.44 -13.94
CA GLU A 942 29.02 11.49 -14.94
C GLU A 942 29.37 11.11 -16.39
N ARG A 943 30.09 10.00 -16.61
CA ARG A 943 30.50 9.53 -17.96
C ARG A 943 29.86 8.23 -18.41
N VAL A 944 28.99 7.62 -17.62
CA VAL A 944 28.16 6.49 -18.07
C VAL A 944 26.86 7.06 -18.65
N PRO A 945 26.56 6.87 -19.95
CA PRO A 945 25.34 7.43 -20.53
C PRO A 945 24.09 6.78 -19.92
N LYS A 946 23.30 7.57 -19.18
CA LYS A 946 21.96 7.16 -18.75
C LYS A 946 21.14 6.79 -20.00
N PRO A 947 20.62 5.57 -20.13
CA PRO A 947 19.84 5.20 -21.30
C PRO A 947 18.52 5.97 -21.25
N VAL A 948 18.21 6.69 -22.34
CA VAL A 948 16.84 7.12 -22.58
C VAL A 948 16.00 5.85 -22.73
N ARG A 949 14.91 5.76 -21.97
CA ARG A 949 13.97 4.64 -21.98
C ARG A 949 12.58 5.21 -22.12
N SER A 950 11.96 4.91 -23.25
CA SER A 950 10.89 5.74 -23.81
C SER A 950 9.51 5.40 -23.26
N VAL A 951 9.29 4.13 -22.97
CA VAL A 951 8.00 3.55 -22.60
C VAL A 951 7.91 3.43 -21.07
N GLY A 952 6.74 3.72 -20.52
CA GLY A 952 6.45 3.50 -19.10
C GLY A 952 6.10 2.03 -18.85
N ALA A 953 7.00 1.30 -18.21
CA ALA A 953 6.73 -0.02 -17.66
C ALA A 953 5.87 0.12 -16.38
N GLY A 954 4.93 -0.79 -16.17
CA GLY A 954 3.99 -0.73 -15.04
C GLY A 954 2.87 0.30 -15.22
N LEU A 955 2.06 0.46 -14.17
CA LEU A 955 0.76 1.15 -14.20
C LEU A 955 0.81 2.49 -13.44
N PRO A 956 0.27 3.58 -14.00
CA PRO A 956 0.20 4.87 -13.31
C PRO A 956 -0.84 4.86 -12.18
N VAL A 957 -0.41 5.17 -10.96
CA VAL A 957 -1.30 5.38 -9.81
C VAL A 957 -1.98 6.75 -9.96
N ALA A 958 -3.32 6.70 -9.96
CA ALA A 958 -4.28 7.74 -10.35
C ALA A 958 -4.22 8.15 -11.85
N PRO A 959 -5.38 8.25 -12.53
CA PRO A 959 -5.42 8.38 -13.98
C PRO A 959 -4.96 9.76 -14.48
N VAL A 960 -4.40 9.74 -15.70
CA VAL A 960 -3.90 10.91 -16.42
C VAL A 960 -5.02 11.64 -17.18
N PRO A 961 -4.90 12.96 -17.43
CA PRO A 961 -3.71 13.80 -17.25
C PRO A 961 -3.84 14.84 -16.11
N GLY A 962 -3.12 14.62 -15.01
CA GLY A 962 -2.90 15.66 -14.00
C GLY A 962 -2.31 15.15 -12.69
N TYR A 963 -2.71 13.94 -12.28
CA TYR A 963 -2.54 13.46 -10.90
C TYR A 963 -1.77 12.13 -10.80
N TRP A 964 -0.81 11.88 -11.70
CA TRP A 964 0.05 10.70 -11.66
C TRP A 964 1.14 10.89 -10.59
N VAL A 965 1.16 10.05 -9.55
CA VAL A 965 2.12 10.13 -8.42
C VAL A 965 3.22 9.08 -8.52
N ALA A 966 2.85 7.85 -8.87
CA ALA A 966 3.72 6.69 -8.82
C ALA A 966 3.42 5.75 -10.00
N THR A 967 4.36 4.87 -10.31
CA THR A 967 4.21 3.80 -11.28
C THR A 967 4.40 2.48 -10.55
N VAL A 968 3.38 1.62 -10.55
CA VAL A 968 3.34 0.36 -9.80
C VAL A 968 3.36 -0.85 -10.73
N ASN A 969 4.03 -1.92 -10.34
CA ASN A 969 3.92 -3.20 -11.02
C ASN A 969 4.03 -4.37 -10.04
N ALA A 970 3.50 -5.52 -10.45
CA ALA A 970 3.30 -6.67 -9.59
C ALA A 970 3.68 -7.99 -10.30
N TRP A 971 4.26 -8.91 -9.55
CA TRP A 971 4.70 -10.23 -9.99
C TRP A 971 4.09 -11.31 -9.12
N ASN A 972 3.36 -12.26 -9.71
CA ASN A 972 2.93 -13.48 -9.04
C ASN A 972 3.95 -14.58 -9.31
N VAL A 973 4.69 -14.95 -8.28
CA VAL A 973 5.76 -15.95 -8.31
C VAL A 973 5.24 -17.23 -7.68
N GLN A 974 5.27 -18.32 -8.43
CA GLN A 974 4.87 -19.67 -8.01
C GLN A 974 6.09 -20.59 -8.17
N VAL A 975 6.35 -21.40 -7.15
CA VAL A 975 7.54 -22.26 -7.10
C VAL A 975 7.13 -23.64 -6.60
N ARG A 976 7.57 -24.66 -7.31
CA ARG A 976 7.42 -26.07 -6.96
C ARG A 976 8.80 -26.71 -6.96
N GLY A 977 9.10 -27.58 -6.00
CA GLY A 977 10.38 -28.27 -5.96
C GLY A 977 10.30 -29.61 -5.25
N GLU A 978 11.26 -30.47 -5.59
CA GLU A 978 11.35 -31.83 -5.09
C GLU A 978 12.82 -32.18 -4.82
N TYR A 979 13.06 -32.87 -3.70
CA TYR A 979 14.30 -33.61 -3.47
C TYR A 979 14.05 -35.10 -3.77
N PRO A 980 14.52 -35.64 -4.92
CA PRO A 980 14.45 -37.07 -5.25
C PRO A 980 14.96 -37.97 -4.12
N ARG A 981 16.04 -37.54 -3.45
CA ARG A 981 16.51 -38.10 -2.18
C ARG A 981 16.81 -36.98 -1.20
N PHE A 982 16.25 -37.07 0.01
CA PHE A 982 16.58 -36.20 1.14
C PHE A 982 16.96 -37.05 2.35
N ALA A 983 18.23 -37.00 2.73
CA ALA A 983 18.78 -37.71 3.88
C ALA A 983 18.91 -36.78 5.10
N LEU A 984 18.68 -37.33 6.29
CA LEU A 984 18.93 -36.68 7.56
C LEU A 984 19.85 -37.57 8.42
N ARG A 985 21.15 -37.29 8.35
CA ARG A 985 22.18 -37.99 9.13
C ARG A 985 22.19 -37.50 10.58
N ALA A 986 22.62 -38.34 11.50
CA ALA A 986 22.84 -37.95 12.89
C ALA A 986 24.16 -38.53 13.45
N ASN A 987 24.75 -37.85 14.43
CA ASN A 987 25.99 -38.24 15.12
C ASN A 987 25.85 -39.45 16.06
N VAL A 988 24.97 -40.40 15.72
CA VAL A 988 24.64 -41.59 16.52
C VAL A 988 24.60 -42.83 15.64
N GLY A 989 25.07 -43.97 16.17
CA GLY A 989 25.22 -45.22 15.42
C GLY A 989 26.50 -45.96 15.80
N THR A 990 26.95 -46.83 14.92
CA THR A 990 28.29 -47.42 14.93
C THR A 990 29.08 -46.90 13.73
N PRO A 991 30.43 -46.85 13.74
CA PRO A 991 31.20 -46.38 12.59
C PRO A 991 30.84 -47.12 11.29
N ASP A 992 30.53 -48.41 11.40
CA ASP A 992 30.20 -49.31 10.30
C ASP A 992 28.70 -49.25 9.90
N ARG A 993 27.89 -48.49 10.64
CA ARG A 993 26.48 -48.20 10.34
C ARG A 993 26.01 -46.92 11.09
N PRO A 994 26.18 -45.72 10.50
CA PRO A 994 25.64 -44.48 11.05
C PRO A 994 24.11 -44.47 11.01
N PHE A 995 23.48 -43.52 11.72
CA PHE A 995 22.06 -43.23 11.54
C PHE A 995 21.85 -42.27 10.36
N GLU A 996 21.00 -42.68 9.44
CA GLU A 996 20.44 -41.89 8.35
C GLU A 996 18.92 -42.13 8.34
N TYR A 997 18.14 -41.06 8.12
CA TYR A 997 16.71 -41.12 7.82
C TYR A 997 16.52 -40.60 6.39
N VAL A 998 15.85 -41.35 5.52
CA VAL A 998 15.85 -41.11 4.06
C VAL A 998 14.42 -40.91 3.56
N ARG A 999 14.14 -39.79 2.89
CA ARG A 999 12.93 -39.62 2.06
C ARG A 999 13.38 -39.74 0.60
N GLU A 1000 13.04 -40.86 -0.01
CA GLU A 1000 13.40 -41.28 -1.37
C GLU A 1000 12.23 -42.13 -1.88
N ALA A 1001 11.82 -41.99 -3.15
CA ALA A 1001 10.55 -42.53 -3.62
C ALA A 1001 10.57 -44.07 -3.76
N ASP A 1002 9.88 -44.80 -2.86
CA ASP A 1002 9.92 -46.28 -2.83
C ASP A 1002 8.62 -46.93 -2.25
N GLU A 1003 8.33 -48.17 -2.67
CA GLU A 1003 7.21 -48.99 -2.16
C GLU A 1003 7.62 -49.81 -0.92
N VAL A 1004 7.23 -49.33 0.26
CA VAL A 1004 7.66 -49.91 1.54
C VAL A 1004 6.81 -51.14 1.90
N SER A 1005 7.46 -52.28 2.11
CA SER A 1005 6.81 -53.56 2.42
C SER A 1005 7.30 -54.20 3.73
N VAL A 1006 6.73 -55.35 4.10
CA VAL A 1006 7.22 -56.22 5.18
C VAL A 1006 6.96 -57.68 4.85
N ASP A 1007 7.90 -58.57 5.16
CA ASP A 1007 7.69 -60.02 5.05
C ASP A 1007 6.79 -60.52 6.19
N VAL A 1008 5.70 -61.19 5.82
CA VAL A 1008 4.81 -61.92 6.70
C VAL A 1008 4.83 -63.38 6.28
N ASN A 1009 5.70 -64.18 6.90
CA ASN A 1009 5.79 -65.62 6.68
C ASN A 1009 6.08 -66.02 5.22
N GLY A 1010 6.89 -65.22 4.50
CA GLY A 1010 7.19 -65.40 3.08
C GLY A 1010 6.20 -64.74 2.10
N GLU A 1011 5.16 -64.07 2.59
CA GLU A 1011 4.32 -63.15 1.80
C GLU A 1011 4.82 -61.71 2.01
N SER A 1012 5.25 -61.02 0.95
CA SER A 1012 5.58 -59.59 1.06
C SER A 1012 4.30 -58.76 1.03
N VAL A 1013 4.09 -57.94 2.06
CA VAL A 1013 2.90 -57.11 2.21
C VAL A 1013 3.28 -55.63 2.16
N ALA A 1014 2.75 -54.90 1.18
CA ALA A 1014 2.92 -53.45 1.08
C ALA A 1014 2.31 -52.75 2.32
N LEU A 1015 3.14 -51.96 3.02
CA LEU A 1015 2.75 -51.13 4.16
C LEU A 1015 2.42 -49.69 3.76
N GLY A 1016 2.79 -49.27 2.55
CA GLY A 1016 2.59 -47.91 2.03
C GLY A 1016 3.73 -47.52 1.11
N ALA A 1017 4.00 -46.22 0.99
CA ALA A 1017 5.13 -45.70 0.23
C ALA A 1017 5.90 -44.64 1.03
N THR A 1018 7.19 -44.50 0.70
CA THR A 1018 7.99 -43.32 1.05
C THR A 1018 7.80 -42.29 -0.05
N GLU A 1019 7.48 -41.05 0.31
CA GLU A 1019 7.45 -39.93 -0.63
C GLU A 1019 8.80 -39.19 -0.65
N PRO A 1020 9.22 -38.58 -1.78
CA PRO A 1020 10.30 -37.59 -1.78
C PRO A 1020 9.89 -36.37 -0.92
N VAL A 1021 10.83 -35.48 -0.59
CA VAL A 1021 10.45 -34.20 0.06
C VAL A 1021 10.04 -33.20 -1.02
N ALA A 1022 8.75 -32.88 -1.06
CA ALA A 1022 8.17 -32.02 -2.10
C ALA A 1022 7.54 -30.74 -1.51
N PHE A 1023 7.52 -29.66 -2.29
CA PHE A 1023 6.90 -28.42 -1.86
C PHE A 1023 6.31 -27.57 -2.98
N GLU A 1024 5.23 -26.86 -2.67
CA GLU A 1024 4.74 -25.71 -3.42
C GLU A 1024 4.68 -24.46 -2.53
N THR A 1025 5.08 -23.31 -3.08
CA THR A 1025 4.89 -21.99 -2.46
C THR A 1025 4.60 -20.93 -3.51
N ARG A 1026 3.88 -19.88 -3.14
CA ARG A 1026 3.54 -18.74 -4.00
C ARG A 1026 3.64 -17.41 -3.26
N THR A 1027 3.99 -16.33 -3.94
CA THR A 1027 4.02 -14.98 -3.37
C THR A 1027 3.74 -13.91 -4.44
N VAL A 1028 3.30 -12.73 -3.99
CA VAL A 1028 3.08 -11.56 -4.85
C VAL A 1028 4.04 -10.44 -4.44
N VAL A 1029 4.93 -10.07 -5.37
CA VAL A 1029 5.90 -8.98 -5.20
C VAL A 1029 5.37 -7.75 -5.90
N VAL A 1030 5.32 -6.61 -5.21
CA VAL A 1030 4.88 -5.32 -5.79
C VAL A 1030 5.95 -4.28 -5.59
N VAL A 1031 6.24 -3.50 -6.64
CA VAL A 1031 7.21 -2.39 -6.61
C VAL A 1031 6.50 -1.12 -7.07
N ALA A 1032 6.73 -0.02 -6.34
CA ALA A 1032 6.35 1.33 -6.75
C ALA A 1032 7.58 2.19 -6.97
N VAL A 1033 7.62 2.91 -8.08
CA VAL A 1033 8.60 3.97 -8.35
C VAL A 1033 7.89 5.31 -8.59
N PRO A 1034 8.58 6.46 -8.55
CA PRO A 1034 7.94 7.75 -8.78
C PRO A 1034 7.28 7.89 -10.17
N ALA A 1035 6.42 8.90 -10.32
CA ALA A 1035 5.84 9.25 -11.61
C ALA A 1035 6.91 9.76 -12.59
N GLY A 1036 7.09 9.03 -13.69
CA GLY A 1036 8.00 9.39 -14.76
C GLY A 1036 8.35 8.18 -15.63
N PRO A 1037 8.76 8.39 -16.90
CA PRO A 1037 9.43 7.32 -17.65
C PRO A 1037 10.79 7.01 -16.99
N PRO A 1038 11.22 5.75 -16.95
CA PRO A 1038 10.62 4.58 -17.59
C PRO A 1038 9.63 3.79 -16.74
N GLY A 1039 9.24 4.25 -15.55
CA GLY A 1039 8.42 3.44 -14.64
C GLY A 1039 9.15 2.19 -14.14
N VAL A 1040 8.43 1.08 -13.95
CA VAL A 1040 8.96 -0.20 -13.44
C VAL A 1040 8.22 -1.42 -13.98
N GLY A 1041 8.93 -2.43 -14.47
CA GLY A 1041 8.34 -3.65 -15.04
C GLY A 1041 9.30 -4.43 -15.94
N ASP A 1042 8.89 -5.60 -16.41
CA ASP A 1042 9.73 -6.38 -17.34
C ASP A 1042 9.51 -5.89 -18.78
N VAL A 1043 10.62 -5.68 -19.50
CA VAL A 1043 10.64 -5.01 -20.82
C VAL A 1043 11.26 -5.89 -21.93
N ASP A 1044 11.28 -7.21 -21.72
CA ASP A 1044 11.70 -8.23 -22.69
C ASP A 1044 10.55 -8.78 -23.55
N GLY A 1045 9.30 -8.44 -23.21
CA GLY A 1045 8.07 -8.95 -23.82
C GLY A 1045 7.43 -10.15 -23.10
N THR A 1046 8.10 -10.78 -22.14
CA THR A 1046 7.67 -12.05 -21.55
C THR A 1046 6.72 -11.83 -20.37
N ARG A 1047 5.40 -11.88 -20.60
CA ARG A 1047 4.42 -11.70 -19.50
C ARG A 1047 4.45 -12.83 -18.47
N GLU A 1048 4.65 -14.06 -18.93
CA GLU A 1048 4.70 -15.27 -18.11
C GLU A 1048 6.00 -16.03 -18.40
N GLU A 1049 6.99 -15.89 -17.52
CA GLU A 1049 8.23 -16.67 -17.60
C GLU A 1049 8.02 -17.97 -16.82
N THR A 1050 8.04 -19.12 -17.51
CA THR A 1050 8.11 -20.45 -16.89
C THR A 1050 9.52 -21.04 -17.05
N SER A 1051 9.96 -21.84 -16.08
CA SER A 1051 11.09 -22.74 -16.29
C SER A 1051 10.64 -24.01 -17.00
N GLY A 1052 11.58 -24.69 -17.67
CA GLY A 1052 11.35 -26.09 -18.03
C GLY A 1052 11.01 -26.90 -16.77
N GLY A 1053 10.08 -27.85 -16.89
CA GLY A 1053 9.53 -28.60 -15.75
C GLY A 1053 8.33 -27.93 -15.06
N TRP A 1054 7.91 -26.72 -15.44
CA TRP A 1054 6.60 -26.22 -14.98
C TRP A 1054 5.45 -26.97 -15.67
N PRO A 1055 4.41 -27.47 -14.96
CA PRO A 1055 4.11 -27.31 -13.54
C PRO A 1055 4.49 -28.49 -12.63
N CYS A 1056 5.11 -29.56 -13.13
CA CYS A 1056 5.52 -30.72 -12.33
C CYS A 1056 7.07 -30.86 -12.31
N PRO A 1057 7.78 -30.50 -11.22
CA PRO A 1057 9.20 -30.82 -11.05
C PRO A 1057 9.39 -32.35 -10.91
N GLY A 1058 10.64 -32.82 -11.00
CA GLY A 1058 11.01 -34.23 -10.85
C GLY A 1058 11.64 -34.85 -12.10
N SER A 1059 11.63 -36.18 -12.18
CA SER A 1059 12.22 -36.98 -13.27
C SER A 1059 11.45 -36.89 -14.59
N LEU A 1060 12.16 -36.71 -15.71
CA LEU A 1060 11.55 -36.68 -17.05
C LEU A 1060 11.37 -38.09 -17.60
N SER A 1061 10.11 -38.55 -17.71
CA SER A 1061 9.78 -39.87 -18.24
C SER A 1061 10.09 -40.00 -19.74
N ALA A 1062 10.47 -41.20 -20.17
CA ALA A 1062 10.90 -41.45 -21.55
C ALA A 1062 9.74 -41.67 -22.55
N SER A 1063 8.49 -41.38 -22.19
CA SER A 1063 7.32 -41.57 -23.06
C SER A 1063 6.14 -40.70 -22.61
N PRO A 1064 5.74 -39.66 -23.37
CA PRO A 1064 4.60 -38.82 -23.02
C PRO A 1064 3.28 -39.57 -23.22
N GLY A 1065 2.52 -39.75 -22.13
CA GLY A 1065 1.13 -40.17 -22.17
C GLY A 1065 0.19 -38.96 -22.23
N GLU A 1066 -0.93 -39.07 -22.94
CA GLU A 1066 -2.04 -38.12 -22.78
C GLU A 1066 -2.70 -38.34 -21.41
N GLY A 1067 -2.19 -37.69 -20.36
CA GLY A 1067 -2.73 -37.83 -19.01
C GLY A 1067 -1.88 -37.37 -17.83
N ASP A 1068 -0.72 -36.74 -18.04
CA ASP A 1068 0.11 -36.20 -16.94
C ASP A 1068 -0.51 -34.91 -16.34
N GLU A 1069 -1.67 -35.05 -15.70
CA GLU A 1069 -2.10 -34.13 -14.64
C GLU A 1069 -1.07 -34.25 -13.50
N CYS A 1070 -0.43 -33.15 -13.07
CA CYS A 1070 0.38 -33.22 -11.84
C CYS A 1070 -0.57 -33.64 -10.70
N THR A 1071 -0.39 -34.84 -10.15
CA THR A 1071 -1.28 -35.35 -9.11
C THR A 1071 -1.36 -34.37 -7.94
N GLU A 1072 -2.56 -33.91 -7.59
CA GLU A 1072 -2.77 -33.25 -6.30
C GLU A 1072 -2.50 -34.30 -5.21
N HIS A 1073 -1.46 -34.05 -4.40
CA HIS A 1073 -0.99 -34.88 -3.29
C HIS A 1073 -1.22 -34.15 -1.97
#